data_AF-A0A1V6RUA9-F1
#
_entry.id   AF-A0A1V6RUA9-F1
#
_cell.length_a   1.000
_cell.length_b   1.000
_cell.length_c   1.000
_cell.angle_alpha   90.00
_cell.angle_beta   90.00
_cell.angle_gamma   90.00
#
_symmetry.space_group_name_H-M   'P 1'
#
loop_
_entity.id
_entity.type
_entity.pdbx_description
1 polymer ?
#
loop_
_entity_poly.entity_id
_entity_poly.type
_entity_poly.pdbx_seq_one_letter_code
_entity_poly.pdbx_strand_id
1 'polypeptide(L)'
;MDIDTSSNQPSGLLDAIEHLEAVAFVPPKQRYTDASLLAKTIASNAYESGIPQPVLARLLKILTTKNNLDQGTVTTLIKNLYPEERIASKNVTQVVCCLGPSKNKPSPATQALLLRWLILAYDILEDRTHLAKLYAVLFNYLDMISLRKPLCHLLSLITRRKHVKPFRIQALMELIQTAGGEDRELISLLKIFKNYYPDIILGEFGGSRRNALFFKHLDPEWSSHAKMLQDQNMERAQAGQGSSFQVVPRGTVKRSRIEVVIPTLQTSRVSHKHTSLEELRDVGHFVDKLDKIELPNQIISTLGDAMAQKYLHLVQSELAHHRLNEWLRSFLEDKLETLREDEDDDPETLSYVFNFVVGYASYTKDLPSPMRSFLKSYLQIWNGKDNLDHVFRLLQYIPVESFGSLRSELLSPLESAVLDESLRSRTVLLGFYSALINQWGVKLRSQSDTREESVHLSQIIVHAELLASSILEFSVEDEDRKSKPATVSVLDFYRTLSEIFSHAPQDARFRLTLPHAQTVYTLAFTPSVAVISTLNSILAIYKSAFEASLNSQVLQAHNSPAYGTELVSRFNGYVMDMCNVLWRNRALNTEDPNALGCLVPAPTTTALTNYIKNLSEAARHYDRESAFHMNLTSIFSLSHHAAFCNLSAACFAELEEDQQVADHRPKLRKPVIQKVLLALEKDGGAKITWQEYRVHMLNWLDAIGCRGTGILMRSTMKALRKD
;
A
#
# COMPACT_ATOMS: atom_id res chain seq x y z
N MET A 1 -56.05 -38.86 37.91
CA MET A 1 -57.16 -38.86 36.95
C MET A 1 -57.63 -37.42 36.76
N ASP A 2 -57.58 -36.74 35.62
CA ASP A 2 -56.93 -36.91 34.30
C ASP A 2 -57.01 -35.53 33.58
N ILE A 3 -56.13 -35.11 32.65
CA ILE A 3 -54.92 -35.68 32.03
C ILE A 3 -53.95 -34.50 31.72
N ASP A 4 -52.65 -34.76 31.55
CA ASP A 4 -51.68 -33.73 31.10
C ASP A 4 -52.01 -33.17 29.71
N THR A 5 -51.97 -31.84 29.56
CA THR A 5 -51.83 -31.17 28.25
C THR A 5 -50.72 -30.12 28.29
N SER A 6 -49.48 -30.58 28.44
CA SER A 6 -48.28 -29.77 28.21
C SER A 6 -48.17 -29.39 26.73
N SER A 7 -48.40 -28.11 26.41
CA SER A 7 -48.26 -27.60 25.05
C SER A 7 -46.78 -27.48 24.68
N ASN A 8 -46.21 -28.52 24.06
CA ASN A 8 -44.84 -28.53 23.54
C ASN A 8 -44.58 -27.35 22.57
N GLN A 9 -43.87 -26.33 23.06
CA GLN A 9 -43.17 -25.39 22.19
C GLN A 9 -41.78 -25.96 21.86
N PRO A 10 -41.39 -26.09 20.58
CA PRO A 10 -40.05 -26.55 20.22
C PRO A 10 -39.01 -25.49 20.58
N SER A 11 -38.09 -25.83 21.49
CA SER A 11 -37.04 -24.92 21.96
C SER A 11 -35.83 -24.81 21.02
N GLY A 12 -35.67 -25.71 20.05
CA GLY A 12 -34.61 -25.69 19.05
C GLY A 12 -35.08 -25.50 17.60
N LEU A 13 -34.21 -24.91 16.76
CA LEU A 13 -34.41 -24.83 15.30
C LEU A 13 -34.59 -26.22 14.65
N LEU A 14 -33.90 -27.25 15.18
CA LEU A 14 -34.03 -28.64 14.73
C LEU A 14 -35.42 -29.21 15.05
N ASP A 15 -35.87 -29.10 16.30
CA ASP A 15 -37.17 -29.60 16.77
C ASP A 15 -38.33 -28.95 15.99
N ALA A 16 -38.24 -27.64 15.75
CA ALA A 16 -39.24 -26.91 14.97
C ALA A 16 -39.33 -27.42 13.51
N ILE A 17 -38.20 -27.82 12.92
CA ILE A 17 -38.14 -28.37 11.56
C ILE A 17 -38.59 -29.84 11.54
N GLU A 18 -38.35 -30.63 12.59
CA GLU A 18 -38.89 -31.98 12.72
C GLU A 18 -40.42 -31.99 12.84
N HIS A 19 -40.96 -31.09 13.65
CA HIS A 19 -42.41 -30.85 13.70
C HIS A 19 -42.94 -30.34 12.34
N LEU A 20 -42.21 -29.48 11.63
CA LEU A 20 -42.61 -29.03 10.29
C LEU A 20 -42.60 -30.18 9.26
N GLU A 21 -41.60 -31.07 9.28
CA GLU A 21 -41.53 -32.25 8.39
C GLU A 21 -42.74 -33.17 8.57
N ALA A 22 -43.12 -33.45 9.83
CA ALA A 22 -44.29 -34.27 10.14
C ALA A 22 -45.61 -33.63 9.67
N VAL A 23 -45.71 -32.30 9.71
CA VAL A 23 -46.95 -31.55 9.46
C VAL A 23 -47.12 -31.14 7.98
N ALA A 24 -46.02 -30.90 7.26
CA ALA A 24 -46.04 -30.32 5.91
C ALA A 24 -46.77 -31.18 4.87
N PHE A 25 -46.76 -32.51 5.02
CA PHE A 25 -47.42 -33.44 4.11
C PHE A 25 -48.86 -33.80 4.53
N VAL A 26 -49.26 -33.50 5.76
CA VAL A 26 -50.61 -33.76 6.29
C VAL A 26 -51.58 -32.65 5.86
N PRO A 27 -52.83 -32.94 5.45
CA PRO A 27 -53.83 -31.91 5.12
C PRO A 27 -54.17 -31.00 6.32
N PRO A 28 -54.49 -29.70 6.11
CA PRO A 28 -54.73 -28.75 7.22
C PRO A 28 -55.76 -29.20 8.27
N LYS A 29 -56.78 -29.96 7.87
CA LYS A 29 -57.86 -30.47 8.74
C LYS A 29 -57.44 -31.61 9.69
N GLN A 30 -56.23 -32.14 9.53
CA GLN A 30 -55.71 -33.30 10.29
C GLN A 30 -54.46 -32.93 11.13
N ARG A 31 -54.19 -31.63 11.30
CA ARG A 31 -53.04 -31.13 12.05
C ARG A 31 -53.44 -30.73 13.47
N TYR A 32 -52.68 -31.20 14.46
CA TYR A 32 -52.79 -30.74 15.85
C TYR A 32 -51.92 -29.51 16.13
N THR A 33 -50.98 -29.18 15.24
CA THR A 33 -50.03 -28.07 15.36
C THR A 33 -50.15 -27.11 14.18
N ASP A 34 -50.10 -25.81 14.46
CA ASP A 34 -50.17 -24.77 13.43
C ASP A 34 -48.83 -24.63 12.69
N ALA A 35 -48.83 -25.01 11.41
CA ALA A 35 -47.67 -24.88 10.53
C ALA A 35 -47.22 -23.41 10.34
N SER A 36 -48.14 -22.44 10.47
CA SER A 36 -47.82 -21.01 10.35
C SER A 36 -47.05 -20.49 11.57
N LEU A 37 -47.30 -21.06 12.75
CA LEU A 37 -46.55 -20.77 13.98
C LEU A 37 -45.14 -21.36 13.90
N LEU A 38 -45.01 -22.64 13.52
CA LEU A 38 -43.72 -23.29 13.31
C LEU A 38 -42.85 -22.52 12.28
N ALA A 39 -43.46 -22.06 11.19
CA ALA A 39 -42.76 -21.27 10.18
C ALA A 39 -42.30 -19.89 10.66
N LYS A 40 -43.01 -19.26 11.62
CA LYS A 40 -42.56 -18.03 12.28
C LYS A 40 -41.38 -18.28 13.20
N THR A 41 -41.41 -19.34 14.01
CA THR A 41 -40.29 -19.75 14.87
C THR A 41 -39.04 -20.12 14.07
N ILE A 42 -39.20 -20.81 12.94
CA ILE A 42 -38.08 -21.10 12.03
C ILE A 42 -37.54 -19.81 11.40
N ALA A 43 -38.42 -18.87 11.03
CA ALA A 43 -38.00 -17.59 10.44
C ALA A 43 -37.28 -16.67 11.44
N SER A 44 -37.70 -16.60 12.71
CA SER A 44 -36.98 -15.82 13.74
C SER A 44 -35.60 -16.41 14.01
N ASN A 45 -35.52 -17.72 14.23
CA ASN A 45 -34.25 -18.38 14.50
C ASN A 45 -33.29 -18.27 13.30
N ALA A 46 -33.79 -18.45 12.07
CA ALA A 46 -32.98 -18.27 10.86
C ALA A 46 -32.51 -16.83 10.64
N TYR A 47 -33.27 -15.83 11.11
CA TYR A 47 -32.85 -14.43 11.06
C TYR A 47 -31.76 -14.10 12.10
N GLU A 48 -31.85 -14.69 13.30
CA GLU A 48 -30.90 -14.43 14.40
C GLU A 48 -29.57 -15.20 14.27
N SER A 49 -29.61 -16.49 13.93
CA SER A 49 -28.40 -17.35 13.88
C SER A 49 -28.00 -17.83 12.49
N GLY A 50 -28.84 -17.64 11.48
CA GLY A 50 -28.72 -18.37 10.21
C GLY A 50 -29.14 -19.84 10.34
N ILE A 51 -29.07 -20.57 9.21
CA ILE A 51 -29.45 -21.97 9.07
C ILE A 51 -28.21 -22.82 8.73
N PRO A 52 -27.84 -23.81 9.56
CA PRO A 52 -26.75 -24.75 9.27
C PRO A 52 -27.03 -25.59 8.02
N GLN A 53 -25.97 -26.02 7.32
CA GLN A 53 -26.08 -26.77 6.07
C GLN A 53 -26.97 -28.05 6.10
N PRO A 54 -26.93 -28.94 7.13
CA PRO A 54 -27.82 -30.10 7.18
C PRO A 54 -29.29 -29.71 7.38
N VAL A 55 -29.54 -28.62 8.11
CA VAL A 55 -30.86 -28.07 8.39
C VAL A 55 -31.46 -27.43 7.14
N LEU A 56 -30.64 -26.68 6.39
CA LEU A 56 -30.99 -26.11 5.10
C LEU A 56 -31.39 -27.20 4.08
N ALA A 57 -30.67 -28.32 4.03
CA ALA A 57 -30.99 -29.44 3.15
C ALA A 57 -32.37 -30.07 3.46
N ARG A 58 -32.70 -30.23 4.75
CA ARG A 58 -34.02 -30.70 5.22
C ARG A 58 -35.14 -29.74 4.82
N LEU A 59 -34.98 -28.45 5.13
CA LEU A 59 -35.99 -27.43 4.82
C LEU A 59 -36.20 -27.29 3.30
N LEU A 60 -35.13 -27.31 2.51
CA LEU A 60 -35.22 -27.36 1.05
C LEU A 60 -35.96 -28.61 0.55
N LYS A 61 -35.83 -29.78 1.19
CA LYS A 61 -36.57 -31.00 0.81
C LYS A 61 -38.08 -30.84 0.96
N ILE A 62 -38.54 -30.15 2.00
CA ILE A 62 -39.96 -29.81 2.21
C ILE A 62 -40.45 -28.83 1.13
N LEU A 63 -39.64 -27.80 0.82
CA LEU A 63 -40.00 -26.72 -0.11
C LEU A 63 -39.91 -27.10 -1.60
N THR A 64 -39.04 -28.06 -1.94
CA THR A 64 -38.83 -28.57 -3.33
C THR A 64 -39.75 -29.74 -3.71
N THR A 65 -40.56 -30.24 -2.78
CA THR A 65 -41.57 -31.28 -3.02
C THR A 65 -42.98 -30.72 -2.89
N LYS A 66 -43.98 -31.43 -3.43
CA LYS A 66 -45.39 -31.07 -3.21
C LYS A 66 -45.75 -31.29 -1.73
N ASN A 67 -46.00 -30.19 -1.02
CA ASN A 67 -46.49 -30.16 0.35
C ASN A 67 -47.94 -29.62 0.40
N ASN A 68 -48.56 -29.70 1.57
CA ASN A 68 -49.89 -29.17 1.88
C ASN A 68 -49.82 -27.86 2.70
N LEU A 69 -48.69 -27.16 2.67
CA LEU A 69 -48.50 -25.88 3.35
C LEU A 69 -49.23 -24.77 2.59
N ASP A 70 -49.69 -23.74 3.29
CA ASP A 70 -50.27 -22.56 2.66
C ASP A 70 -49.17 -21.70 2.00
N GLN A 71 -49.55 -20.94 0.96
CA GLN A 71 -48.59 -20.13 0.20
C GLN A 71 -47.97 -19.00 1.05
N GLY A 72 -48.62 -18.58 2.14
CA GLY A 72 -48.07 -17.61 3.11
C GLY A 72 -46.88 -18.19 3.85
N THR A 73 -47.09 -19.31 4.54
CA THR A 73 -46.04 -20.11 5.22
C THR A 73 -44.86 -20.41 4.30
N VAL A 74 -45.11 -20.89 3.08
CA VAL A 74 -44.04 -21.19 2.10
C VAL A 74 -43.25 -19.93 1.71
N THR A 75 -43.92 -18.78 1.58
CA THR A 75 -43.25 -17.51 1.27
C THR A 75 -42.42 -17.00 2.44
N THR A 76 -42.93 -17.11 3.67
CA THR A 76 -42.20 -16.75 4.90
C THR A 76 -40.95 -17.58 5.07
N LEU A 77 -41.03 -18.90 4.83
CA LEU A 77 -39.87 -19.79 4.90
C LEU A 77 -38.82 -19.41 3.85
N ILE A 78 -39.19 -19.30 2.56
CA ILE A 78 -38.22 -19.02 1.49
C ILE A 78 -37.53 -17.66 1.65
N LYS A 79 -38.25 -16.62 2.10
CA LYS A 79 -37.65 -15.30 2.34
C LYS A 79 -36.60 -15.31 3.46
N ASN A 80 -36.77 -16.17 4.47
CA ASN A 80 -35.87 -16.26 5.63
C ASN A 80 -34.87 -17.43 5.54
N LEU A 81 -34.61 -17.97 4.35
CA LEU A 81 -33.59 -19.00 4.12
C LEU A 81 -32.17 -18.40 4.17
N TYR A 82 -31.71 -17.92 5.32
CA TYR A 82 -30.35 -17.39 5.50
C TYR A 82 -29.36 -18.54 5.75
N PRO A 83 -28.41 -18.83 4.83
CA PRO A 83 -27.45 -19.91 5.01
C PRO A 83 -26.28 -19.46 5.91
N GLU A 84 -26.01 -20.21 6.98
CA GLU A 84 -24.89 -19.95 7.91
C GLU A 84 -23.52 -20.25 7.27
N GLU A 85 -23.50 -21.14 6.27
CA GLU A 85 -22.31 -21.62 5.56
C GLU A 85 -22.47 -21.50 4.03
N ARG A 86 -21.40 -21.77 3.26
CA ARG A 86 -21.49 -21.84 1.80
C ARG A 86 -22.43 -22.97 1.35
N ILE A 87 -23.27 -22.70 0.35
CA ILE A 87 -24.30 -23.64 -0.08
C ILE A 87 -23.69 -24.72 -0.97
N ALA A 88 -23.80 -25.98 -0.53
CA ALA A 88 -23.34 -27.13 -1.29
C ALA A 88 -24.08 -27.34 -2.62
N SER A 89 -23.34 -27.82 -3.61
CA SER A 89 -23.83 -28.13 -4.96
C SER A 89 -25.05 -29.08 -5.00
N LYS A 90 -25.19 -29.97 -4.00
CA LYS A 90 -26.34 -30.86 -3.85
C LYS A 90 -27.65 -30.09 -3.64
N ASN A 91 -27.64 -29.08 -2.77
CA ASN A 91 -28.81 -28.25 -2.44
C ASN A 91 -29.21 -27.39 -3.66
N VAL A 92 -28.23 -26.84 -4.39
CA VAL A 92 -28.45 -26.14 -5.66
C VAL A 92 -29.11 -27.05 -6.70
N THR A 93 -28.61 -28.29 -6.84
CA THR A 93 -29.19 -29.29 -7.77
C THR A 93 -30.65 -29.56 -7.43
N GLN A 94 -30.95 -29.75 -6.15
CA GLN A 94 -32.30 -30.05 -5.67
C GLN A 94 -33.30 -28.92 -6.00
N VAL A 95 -32.87 -27.66 -5.84
CA VAL A 95 -33.67 -26.48 -6.25
C VAL A 95 -33.88 -26.44 -7.76
N VAL A 96 -32.85 -26.69 -8.58
CA VAL A 96 -33.00 -26.71 -10.05
C VAL A 96 -33.87 -27.87 -10.53
N CYS A 97 -33.81 -29.04 -9.88
CA CYS A 97 -34.63 -30.20 -10.22
C CYS A 97 -36.13 -30.01 -9.92
N CYS A 98 -36.50 -29.12 -8.99
CA CYS A 98 -37.91 -28.85 -8.65
C CYS A 98 -38.62 -27.93 -9.66
N LEU A 99 -37.91 -27.35 -10.61
CA LEU A 99 -38.46 -26.49 -11.67
C LEU A 99 -39.21 -27.30 -12.72
N GLY A 100 -40.32 -26.80 -13.24
CA GLY A 100 -41.06 -27.41 -14.35
C GLY A 100 -42.48 -27.87 -13.99
N PRO A 101 -43.31 -28.17 -15.02
CA PRO A 101 -44.67 -28.66 -14.83
C PRO A 101 -44.69 -30.16 -14.48
N SER A 102 -44.87 -30.50 -13.20
CA SER A 102 -45.12 -31.89 -12.78
C SER A 102 -45.99 -31.94 -11.53
N LYS A 103 -46.82 -32.98 -11.41
CA LYS A 103 -47.74 -33.19 -10.27
C LYS A 103 -47.03 -33.36 -8.93
N ASN A 104 -45.73 -33.68 -8.94
CA ASN A 104 -44.90 -33.89 -7.74
C ASN A 104 -44.04 -32.66 -7.37
N LYS A 105 -44.05 -31.60 -8.20
CA LYS A 105 -43.27 -30.37 -8.01
C LYS A 105 -44.09 -29.29 -7.27
N PRO A 106 -43.43 -28.31 -6.61
CA PRO A 106 -44.12 -27.23 -5.90
C PRO A 106 -44.81 -26.27 -6.89
N SER A 107 -45.67 -25.38 -6.37
CA SER A 107 -46.42 -24.42 -7.18
C SER A 107 -45.49 -23.51 -8.02
N PRO A 108 -45.92 -23.00 -9.20
CA PRO A 108 -45.08 -22.10 -10.00
C PRO A 108 -44.66 -20.83 -9.25
N ALA A 109 -45.49 -20.34 -8.33
CA ALA A 109 -45.14 -19.23 -7.44
C ALA A 109 -43.97 -19.58 -6.50
N THR A 110 -43.99 -20.77 -5.91
CA THR A 110 -42.92 -21.30 -5.07
C THR A 110 -41.64 -21.56 -5.88
N GLN A 111 -41.74 -22.13 -7.09
CA GLN A 111 -40.60 -22.29 -8.00
C GLN A 111 -39.95 -20.94 -8.34
N ALA A 112 -40.75 -19.89 -8.60
CA ALA A 112 -40.25 -18.54 -8.86
C ALA A 112 -39.59 -17.90 -7.61
N LEU A 113 -40.10 -18.17 -6.41
CA LEU A 113 -39.47 -17.72 -5.15
C LEU A 113 -38.13 -18.41 -4.90
N LEU A 114 -38.04 -19.74 -5.12
CA LEU A 114 -36.80 -20.49 -4.99
C LEU A 114 -35.72 -20.03 -6.00
N LEU A 115 -36.12 -19.68 -7.24
CA LEU A 115 -35.21 -19.06 -8.20
C LEU A 115 -34.72 -17.67 -7.76
N ARG A 116 -35.57 -16.84 -7.14
CA ARG A 116 -35.15 -15.54 -6.58
C ARG A 116 -34.16 -15.73 -5.44
N TRP A 117 -34.41 -16.67 -4.53
CA TRP A 117 -33.47 -17.03 -3.48
C TRP A 117 -32.12 -17.50 -4.05
N LEU A 118 -32.14 -18.35 -5.09
CA LEU A 118 -30.92 -18.84 -5.75
C LEU A 118 -30.11 -17.72 -6.44
N ILE A 119 -30.77 -16.65 -6.90
CA ILE A 119 -30.09 -15.44 -7.40
C ILE A 119 -29.44 -14.66 -6.26
N LEU A 120 -30.18 -14.41 -5.17
CA LEU A 120 -29.68 -13.70 -3.99
C LEU A 120 -28.51 -14.43 -3.33
N ALA A 121 -28.54 -15.76 -3.32
CA ALA A 121 -27.52 -16.63 -2.76
C ALA A 121 -26.40 -17.01 -3.74
N TYR A 122 -26.36 -16.45 -4.97
CA TYR A 122 -25.37 -16.80 -5.99
C TYR A 122 -23.91 -16.57 -5.54
N ASP A 123 -23.66 -15.50 -4.80
CA ASP A 123 -22.33 -15.22 -4.26
C ASP A 123 -21.90 -16.19 -3.14
N ILE A 124 -22.86 -16.87 -2.52
CA ILE A 124 -22.71 -17.72 -1.34
C ILE A 124 -22.53 -19.22 -1.71
N LEU A 125 -22.60 -19.55 -3.00
CA LEU A 125 -22.43 -20.92 -3.48
C LEU A 125 -21.00 -21.42 -3.31
N GLU A 126 -20.85 -22.69 -2.89
CA GLU A 126 -19.58 -23.39 -2.78
C GLU A 126 -18.87 -23.53 -4.15
N ASP A 127 -19.55 -24.11 -5.14
CA ASP A 127 -19.11 -24.16 -6.54
C ASP A 127 -20.04 -23.32 -7.44
N ARG A 128 -19.64 -22.06 -7.70
CA ARG A 128 -20.34 -21.18 -8.66
C ARG A 128 -20.38 -21.75 -10.09
N THR A 129 -19.50 -22.70 -10.45
CA THR A 129 -19.54 -23.37 -11.75
C THR A 129 -20.60 -24.47 -11.84
N HIS A 130 -21.18 -24.89 -10.71
CA HIS A 130 -22.21 -25.92 -10.70
C HIS A 130 -23.47 -25.50 -11.46
N LEU A 131 -23.90 -24.25 -11.29
CA LEU A 131 -25.00 -23.68 -12.09
C LEU A 131 -24.65 -23.60 -13.59
N ALA A 132 -23.39 -23.33 -13.93
CA ALA A 132 -22.93 -23.35 -15.33
C ALA A 132 -22.96 -24.76 -15.95
N LYS A 133 -22.83 -25.83 -15.15
CA LYS A 133 -23.06 -27.22 -15.62
C LYS A 133 -24.55 -27.45 -15.92
N LEU A 134 -25.44 -26.86 -15.13
CA LEU A 134 -26.90 -26.94 -15.27
C LEU A 134 -27.50 -25.94 -16.29
N TYR A 135 -26.66 -25.14 -16.97
CA TYR A 135 -27.10 -24.07 -17.87
C TYR A 135 -28.10 -24.54 -18.95
N ALA A 136 -27.90 -25.73 -19.53
CA ALA A 136 -28.79 -26.26 -20.55
C ALA A 136 -30.21 -26.53 -19.99
N VAL A 137 -30.30 -27.03 -18.76
CA VAL A 137 -31.58 -27.32 -18.10
C VAL A 137 -32.30 -26.02 -17.75
N LEU A 138 -31.58 -25.03 -17.22
CA LEU A 138 -32.13 -23.72 -16.89
C LEU A 138 -32.62 -22.95 -18.14
N PHE A 139 -31.88 -23.05 -19.25
CA PHE A 139 -32.26 -22.44 -20.53
C PHE A 139 -33.55 -23.03 -21.09
N ASN A 140 -33.72 -24.36 -21.02
CA ASN A 140 -34.93 -25.05 -21.50
C ASN A 140 -36.21 -24.71 -20.70
N TYR A 141 -36.11 -24.08 -19.53
CA TYR A 141 -37.28 -23.63 -18.77
C TYR A 141 -37.73 -22.19 -19.09
N LEU A 142 -37.06 -21.48 -20.02
CA LEU A 142 -37.44 -20.11 -20.43
C LEU A 142 -38.83 -20.00 -21.06
N ASP A 143 -39.32 -21.11 -21.63
CA ASP A 143 -40.67 -21.25 -22.19
C ASP A 143 -41.75 -21.01 -21.12
N MET A 144 -41.45 -21.31 -19.85
CA MET A 144 -42.37 -21.10 -18.73
C MET A 144 -42.43 -19.61 -18.35
N ILE A 145 -43.46 -18.91 -18.85
CA ILE A 145 -43.75 -17.49 -18.58
C ILE A 145 -43.59 -17.11 -17.09
N SER A 146 -44.08 -17.96 -16.17
CA SER A 146 -44.02 -17.72 -14.72
C SER A 146 -42.60 -17.75 -14.12
N LEU A 147 -41.66 -18.46 -14.75
CA LEU A 147 -40.26 -18.59 -14.31
C LEU A 147 -39.30 -17.75 -15.14
N ARG A 148 -39.72 -17.30 -16.33
CA ARG A 148 -38.88 -16.61 -17.31
C ARG A 148 -38.13 -15.42 -16.71
N LYS A 149 -38.81 -14.52 -16.00
CA LYS A 149 -38.19 -13.33 -15.37
C LYS A 149 -37.00 -13.67 -14.44
N PRO A 150 -37.16 -14.52 -13.40
CA PRO A 150 -36.02 -14.94 -12.60
C PRO A 150 -35.03 -15.85 -13.36
N LEU A 151 -35.46 -16.69 -14.31
CA LEU A 151 -34.53 -17.47 -15.13
C LEU A 151 -33.61 -16.59 -15.99
N CYS A 152 -34.13 -15.56 -16.65
CA CYS A 152 -33.31 -14.60 -17.41
C CYS A 152 -32.28 -13.90 -16.52
N HIS A 153 -32.64 -13.54 -15.29
CA HIS A 153 -31.71 -12.95 -14.33
C HIS A 153 -30.66 -13.97 -13.85
N LEU A 154 -31.04 -15.20 -13.50
CA LEU A 154 -30.09 -16.25 -13.13
C LEU A 154 -29.14 -16.59 -14.29
N LEU A 155 -29.68 -16.77 -15.50
CA LEU A 155 -28.91 -17.02 -16.71
C LEU A 155 -27.96 -15.85 -17.01
N SER A 156 -28.37 -14.60 -16.83
CA SER A 156 -27.51 -13.43 -17.03
C SER A 156 -26.25 -13.44 -16.14
N LEU A 157 -26.36 -13.94 -14.91
CA LEU A 157 -25.24 -14.06 -13.96
C LEU A 157 -24.31 -15.25 -14.25
N ILE A 158 -24.83 -16.32 -14.84
CA ILE A 158 -24.06 -17.54 -15.14
C ILE A 158 -23.67 -17.68 -16.62
N THR A 159 -24.13 -16.78 -17.50
CA THR A 159 -23.74 -16.77 -18.92
C THR A 159 -22.25 -16.52 -19.01
N ARG A 160 -21.58 -17.38 -19.77
CA ARG A 160 -20.18 -17.29 -20.15
C ARG A 160 -20.10 -17.69 -21.61
N ARG A 161 -18.99 -17.38 -22.28
CA ARG A 161 -18.84 -17.61 -23.71
C ARG A 161 -19.18 -19.04 -24.17
N LYS A 162 -18.76 -20.07 -23.42
CA LYS A 162 -19.08 -21.49 -23.72
C LYS A 162 -20.60 -21.83 -23.75
N HIS A 163 -21.45 -20.99 -23.16
CA HIS A 163 -22.89 -21.14 -23.14
C HIS A 163 -23.58 -20.51 -24.37
N VAL A 164 -22.97 -19.48 -24.96
CA VAL A 164 -23.45 -18.76 -26.14
C VAL A 164 -23.13 -19.60 -27.38
N LYS A 165 -24.14 -20.28 -27.91
CA LYS A 165 -24.04 -21.12 -29.11
C LYS A 165 -25.12 -20.70 -30.11
N PRO A 166 -24.89 -20.81 -31.44
CA PRO A 166 -25.84 -20.35 -32.47
C PRO A 166 -27.29 -20.82 -32.26
N PHE A 167 -27.51 -22.11 -31.96
CA PHE A 167 -28.86 -22.64 -31.71
C PHE A 167 -29.57 -22.00 -30.49
N ARG A 168 -28.82 -21.55 -29.47
CA ARG A 168 -29.40 -20.84 -28.31
C ARG A 168 -29.68 -19.37 -28.61
N ILE A 169 -28.90 -18.74 -29.49
CA ILE A 169 -29.21 -17.41 -30.00
C ILE A 169 -30.51 -17.47 -30.79
N GLN A 170 -30.65 -18.45 -31.69
CA GLN A 170 -31.87 -18.69 -32.46
C GLN A 170 -33.08 -18.94 -31.56
N ALA A 171 -33.02 -19.92 -30.63
CA ALA A 171 -34.12 -20.19 -29.72
C ALA A 171 -34.51 -18.98 -28.84
N LEU A 172 -33.55 -18.16 -28.43
CA LEU A 172 -33.82 -16.93 -27.67
C LEU A 172 -34.51 -15.86 -28.53
N MET A 173 -34.15 -15.74 -29.81
CA MET A 173 -34.81 -14.84 -30.77
C MET A 173 -36.26 -15.30 -31.06
N GLU A 174 -36.47 -16.61 -31.27
CA GLU A 174 -37.79 -17.21 -31.47
C GLU A 174 -38.71 -16.98 -30.25
N LEU A 175 -38.17 -17.11 -29.03
CA LEU A 175 -38.88 -16.80 -27.79
C LEU A 175 -39.24 -15.31 -27.65
N ILE A 176 -38.35 -14.39 -28.02
CA ILE A 176 -38.64 -12.93 -28.03
C ILE A 176 -39.74 -12.61 -29.03
N GLN A 177 -39.70 -13.23 -30.22
CA GLN A 177 -40.72 -13.05 -31.26
C GLN A 177 -42.09 -13.59 -30.81
N THR A 178 -42.12 -14.78 -30.20
CA THR A 178 -43.36 -15.39 -29.67
C THR A 178 -43.91 -14.63 -28.47
N ALA A 179 -43.06 -13.96 -27.69
CA ALA A 179 -43.45 -13.09 -26.59
C ALA A 179 -43.86 -11.66 -27.01
N GLY A 180 -43.98 -11.39 -28.32
CA GLY A 180 -44.43 -10.07 -28.83
C GLY A 180 -43.38 -8.96 -28.77
N GLY A 181 -42.10 -9.28 -28.55
CA GLY A 181 -40.99 -8.32 -28.64
C GLY A 181 -40.84 -7.34 -27.46
N GLU A 182 -41.72 -7.35 -26.46
CA GLU A 182 -41.66 -6.42 -25.30
C GLU A 182 -41.04 -7.01 -24.03
N ASP A 183 -40.67 -8.29 -24.02
CA ASP A 183 -40.08 -8.99 -22.87
C ASP A 183 -38.64 -8.51 -22.59
N ARG A 184 -38.54 -7.46 -21.77
CA ARG A 184 -37.28 -6.75 -21.45
C ARG A 184 -36.23 -7.66 -20.85
N GLU A 185 -36.64 -8.68 -20.10
CA GLU A 185 -35.77 -9.65 -19.46
C GLU A 185 -35.11 -10.60 -20.47
N LEU A 186 -35.84 -11.09 -21.48
CA LEU A 186 -35.25 -11.85 -22.59
C LEU A 186 -34.30 -10.97 -23.43
N ILE A 187 -34.68 -9.73 -23.72
CA ILE A 187 -33.83 -8.76 -24.45
C ILE A 187 -32.53 -8.48 -23.66
N SER A 188 -32.61 -8.38 -22.32
CA SER A 188 -31.44 -8.18 -21.46
C SER A 188 -30.49 -9.39 -21.47
N LEU A 189 -31.02 -10.62 -21.55
CA LEU A 189 -30.21 -11.83 -21.73
C LEU A 189 -29.54 -11.88 -23.13
N LEU A 190 -30.28 -11.51 -24.18
CA LEU A 190 -29.77 -11.45 -25.55
C LEU A 190 -28.64 -10.40 -25.71
N LYS A 191 -28.74 -9.25 -25.04
CA LYS A 191 -27.65 -8.25 -24.96
C LYS A 191 -26.37 -8.84 -24.37
N ILE A 192 -26.47 -9.71 -23.36
CA ILE A 192 -25.30 -10.39 -22.77
C ILE A 192 -24.71 -11.42 -23.75
N PHE A 193 -25.54 -12.11 -24.53
CA PHE A 193 -25.04 -12.99 -25.60
C PHE A 193 -24.29 -12.18 -26.67
N LYS A 194 -24.78 -10.97 -27.02
CA LYS A 194 -24.10 -10.06 -27.95
C LYS A 194 -22.71 -9.61 -27.47
N ASN A 195 -22.49 -9.46 -26.16
CA ASN A 195 -21.14 -9.18 -25.63
C ASN A 195 -20.11 -10.28 -25.94
N TYR A 196 -20.56 -11.53 -26.12
CA TYR A 196 -19.70 -12.67 -26.49
C TYR A 196 -19.72 -13.00 -27.99
N TYR A 197 -20.72 -12.52 -28.72
CA TYR A 197 -20.90 -12.74 -30.17
C TYR A 197 -21.46 -11.45 -30.82
N PRO A 198 -20.59 -10.51 -31.26
CA PRO A 198 -21.01 -9.17 -31.67
C PRO A 198 -21.81 -9.14 -32.97
N ASP A 199 -21.68 -10.18 -33.80
CA ASP A 199 -22.33 -10.32 -35.11
C ASP A 199 -23.86 -10.56 -35.01
N ILE A 200 -24.43 -10.58 -33.79
CA ILE A 200 -25.88 -10.56 -33.57
C ILE A 200 -26.43 -9.18 -33.98
N ILE A 201 -26.98 -9.12 -35.19
CA ILE A 201 -27.78 -8.00 -35.69
C ILE A 201 -29.11 -8.00 -34.92
N LEU A 202 -29.19 -7.12 -33.93
CA LEU A 202 -30.45 -6.83 -33.24
C LEU A 202 -31.26 -5.89 -34.14
N GLY A 203 -32.43 -6.36 -34.61
CA GLY A 203 -33.45 -5.46 -35.16
C GLY A 203 -33.92 -4.45 -34.09
N GLU A 204 -34.65 -3.42 -34.50
CA GLU A 204 -35.12 -2.34 -33.62
C GLU A 204 -36.24 -2.79 -32.66
N PHE A 205 -35.93 -3.70 -31.74
CA PHE A 205 -36.80 -4.09 -30.63
C PHE A 205 -36.91 -2.94 -29.62
N GLY A 206 -37.94 -2.11 -29.76
CA GLY A 206 -38.44 -1.19 -28.73
C GLY A 206 -37.43 -0.14 -28.24
N GLY A 207 -37.48 1.07 -28.83
CA GLY A 207 -36.49 2.13 -28.61
C GLY A 207 -36.13 2.42 -27.14
N SER A 208 -34.90 2.06 -26.75
CA SER A 208 -34.26 2.65 -25.56
C SER A 208 -32.74 2.66 -25.71
N ARG A 209 -32.18 3.84 -26.03
CA ARG A 209 -30.73 4.12 -26.11
C ARG A 209 -30.06 4.18 -24.72
N ARG A 210 -30.31 3.19 -23.86
CA ARG A 210 -29.69 3.05 -22.53
C ARG A 210 -29.05 1.66 -22.40
N ASN A 211 -27.72 1.65 -22.26
CA ASN A 211 -26.87 0.45 -22.14
C ASN A 211 -26.96 -0.22 -20.75
N ALA A 212 -28.09 -0.08 -20.05
CA ALA A 212 -28.31 -0.70 -18.75
C ALA A 212 -28.92 -2.10 -18.90
N LEU A 213 -28.35 -3.07 -18.19
CA LEU A 213 -29.00 -4.36 -17.95
C LEU A 213 -30.23 -4.12 -17.05
N PHE A 214 -31.39 -4.67 -17.42
CA PHE A 214 -32.68 -4.31 -16.79
C PHE A 214 -33.00 -5.11 -15.49
N PHE A 215 -32.02 -5.81 -14.94
CA PHE A 215 -32.17 -6.56 -13.69
C PHE A 215 -31.95 -5.65 -12.48
N LYS A 216 -33.03 -5.24 -11.81
CA LYS A 216 -32.95 -4.61 -10.49
C LYS A 216 -32.41 -5.62 -9.47
N HIS A 217 -31.56 -5.17 -8.53
CA HIS A 217 -31.25 -5.96 -7.34
C HIS A 217 -32.56 -6.35 -6.64
N LEU A 218 -32.75 -7.65 -6.42
CA LEU A 218 -34.04 -8.20 -5.99
C LEU A 218 -34.33 -7.89 -4.51
N ASP A 219 -33.28 -7.87 -3.68
CA ASP A 219 -33.34 -7.53 -2.25
C ASP A 219 -31.90 -7.23 -1.73
N PRO A 220 -31.50 -5.97 -1.50
CA PRO A 220 -30.16 -5.66 -0.98
C PRO A 220 -30.05 -5.89 0.53
N GLU A 221 -31.16 -5.80 1.28
CA GLU A 221 -31.19 -5.98 2.73
C GLU A 221 -30.92 -7.45 3.08
N TRP A 222 -31.58 -8.38 2.38
CA TRP A 222 -31.35 -9.81 2.50
C TRP A 222 -29.87 -10.17 2.26
N SER A 223 -29.26 -9.65 1.19
CA SER A 223 -27.87 -9.95 0.84
C SER A 223 -26.86 -9.32 1.82
N SER A 224 -27.21 -8.21 2.48
CA SER A 224 -26.38 -7.63 3.54
C SER A 224 -26.46 -8.46 4.83
N HIS A 225 -27.66 -8.88 5.22
CA HIS A 225 -27.89 -9.69 6.42
C HIS A 225 -27.25 -11.08 6.30
N ALA A 226 -27.42 -11.74 5.16
CA ALA A 226 -26.79 -13.03 4.89
C ALA A 226 -25.25 -12.97 4.97
N LYS A 227 -24.62 -11.87 4.50
CA LYS A 227 -23.17 -11.67 4.62
C LYS A 227 -22.75 -11.46 6.07
N MET A 228 -23.46 -10.62 6.83
CA MET A 228 -23.18 -10.39 8.25
C MET A 228 -23.18 -11.69 9.06
N LEU A 229 -24.16 -12.57 8.84
CA LEU A 229 -24.22 -13.88 9.51
C LEU A 229 -23.03 -14.79 9.12
N GLN A 230 -22.60 -14.76 7.86
CA GLN A 230 -21.43 -15.53 7.41
C GLN A 230 -20.11 -14.96 7.92
N ASP A 231 -19.95 -13.64 7.96
CA ASP A 231 -18.77 -12.99 8.50
C ASP A 231 -18.64 -13.28 10.00
N GLN A 232 -19.73 -13.21 10.78
CA GLN A 232 -19.76 -13.62 12.19
C GLN A 232 -19.40 -15.11 12.40
N ASN A 233 -19.86 -16.01 11.52
CA ASN A 233 -19.49 -17.42 11.58
C ASN A 233 -18.02 -17.65 11.17
N MET A 234 -17.53 -16.94 10.15
CA MET A 234 -16.13 -16.97 9.75
C MET A 234 -15.20 -16.42 10.83
N GLU A 235 -15.55 -15.34 11.51
CA GLU A 235 -14.77 -14.79 12.64
C GLU A 235 -14.67 -15.81 13.78
N ARG A 236 -15.77 -16.49 14.12
CA ARG A 236 -15.79 -17.60 15.10
C ARG A 236 -14.90 -18.77 14.67
N ALA A 237 -14.85 -19.10 13.38
CA ALA A 237 -14.00 -20.17 12.85
C ALA A 237 -12.51 -19.76 12.72
N GLN A 238 -12.24 -18.52 12.29
CA GLN A 238 -10.89 -17.97 12.09
C GLN A 238 -10.17 -17.63 13.40
N ALA A 239 -10.91 -17.42 14.50
CA ALA A 239 -10.32 -17.38 15.84
C ALA A 239 -9.50 -18.65 16.19
N GLY A 240 -9.68 -19.76 15.44
CA GLY A 240 -8.88 -20.98 15.56
C GLY A 240 -7.84 -21.23 14.45
N GLN A 241 -7.85 -20.52 13.31
CA GLN A 241 -6.95 -20.81 12.17
C GLN A 241 -6.52 -19.55 11.39
N GLY A 242 -5.22 -19.50 11.05
CA GLY A 242 -4.54 -18.32 10.51
C GLY A 242 -4.99 -17.85 9.12
N SER A 243 -4.81 -16.55 8.89
CA SER A 243 -5.30 -15.76 7.76
C SER A 243 -5.02 -16.33 6.36
N SER A 244 -6.03 -16.32 5.50
CA SER A 244 -5.94 -16.58 4.06
C SER A 244 -6.60 -15.44 3.27
N PHE A 245 -5.84 -14.87 2.33
CA PHE A 245 -6.20 -13.64 1.62
C PHE A 245 -7.04 -13.94 0.35
N GLN A 246 -8.35 -13.69 0.40
CA GLN A 246 -9.21 -13.68 -0.80
C GLN A 246 -9.69 -12.25 -1.13
N VAL A 247 -9.23 -11.73 -2.26
CA VAL A 247 -9.76 -10.49 -2.85
C VAL A 247 -10.99 -10.84 -3.68
N VAL A 248 -12.17 -10.41 -3.23
CA VAL A 248 -13.42 -10.51 -4.01
C VAL A 248 -13.49 -9.32 -4.98
N PRO A 249 -13.58 -9.53 -6.31
CA PRO A 249 -13.76 -8.43 -7.26
C PRO A 249 -15.11 -7.74 -7.04
N ARG A 250 -15.10 -6.43 -6.79
CA ARG A 250 -16.34 -5.63 -6.73
C ARG A 250 -16.90 -5.44 -8.14
N GLY A 251 -18.14 -5.87 -8.34
CA GLY A 251 -18.80 -5.84 -9.65
C GLY A 251 -19.25 -4.43 -10.09
N THR A 252 -19.02 -4.12 -11.36
CA THR A 252 -19.79 -3.19 -12.22
C THR A 252 -20.42 -1.97 -11.54
N VAL A 253 -19.59 -0.97 -11.23
CA VAL A 253 -20.05 0.41 -11.02
C VAL A 253 -20.31 1.08 -12.38
N LYS A 254 -21.18 2.09 -12.43
CA LYS A 254 -21.45 2.87 -13.66
C LYS A 254 -20.22 3.68 -14.05
N ARG A 255 -19.72 3.48 -15.27
CA ARG A 255 -18.51 4.15 -15.77
C ARG A 255 -18.70 5.66 -15.93
N SER A 256 -17.69 6.42 -15.53
CA SER A 256 -17.54 7.83 -15.90
C SER A 256 -17.08 7.97 -17.37
N ARG A 257 -17.02 9.21 -17.89
CA ARG A 257 -16.49 9.49 -19.24
C ARG A 257 -14.98 9.22 -19.33
N ILE A 258 -14.26 9.32 -18.21
CA ILE A 258 -12.81 9.14 -18.09
C ILE A 258 -12.43 7.64 -18.12
N GLU A 259 -13.29 6.76 -17.59
CA GLU A 259 -13.16 5.28 -17.70
C GLU A 259 -13.30 4.74 -19.15
N VAL A 260 -13.46 5.60 -20.15
CA VAL A 260 -13.49 5.23 -21.58
C VAL A 260 -12.08 5.16 -22.17
N VAL A 261 -11.12 5.95 -21.66
CA VAL A 261 -9.75 6.07 -22.21
C VAL A 261 -8.96 4.77 -22.03
N ILE A 262 -9.01 4.18 -20.84
CA ILE A 262 -8.46 2.84 -20.55
C ILE A 262 -9.63 1.89 -20.31
N PRO A 263 -10.05 1.09 -21.31
CA PRO A 263 -11.16 0.17 -21.17
C PRO A 263 -10.83 -0.97 -20.20
N THR A 264 -11.86 -1.59 -19.61
CA THR A 264 -11.72 -2.83 -18.86
C THR A 264 -11.15 -3.96 -19.71
N LEU A 265 -10.31 -4.81 -19.10
CA LEU A 265 -9.72 -6.01 -19.69
C LEU A 265 -10.79 -6.86 -20.41
N GLN A 266 -10.67 -6.96 -21.74
CA GLN A 266 -11.60 -7.71 -22.58
C GLN A 266 -10.89 -8.36 -23.78
N THR A 267 -11.09 -9.67 -23.89
CA THR A 267 -10.52 -10.53 -24.94
C THR A 267 -11.66 -11.17 -25.72
N SER A 268 -11.81 -10.81 -27.01
CA SER A 268 -12.83 -11.41 -27.88
C SER A 268 -12.22 -12.55 -28.70
N ARG A 269 -13.08 -13.40 -29.27
CA ARG A 269 -12.72 -14.43 -30.28
C ARG A 269 -11.71 -15.52 -29.88
N VAL A 270 -11.16 -15.54 -28.66
CA VAL A 270 -10.32 -16.63 -28.07
C VAL A 270 -10.70 -18.04 -28.53
N SER A 271 -9.74 -18.80 -29.04
CA SER A 271 -9.95 -20.16 -29.54
C SER A 271 -10.25 -21.15 -28.40
N HIS A 272 -10.93 -22.26 -28.69
CA HIS A 272 -11.23 -23.32 -27.71
C HIS A 272 -9.99 -23.95 -27.04
N LYS A 273 -8.79 -23.76 -27.60
CA LYS A 273 -7.52 -24.23 -27.03
C LYS A 273 -6.84 -23.20 -26.11
N HIS A 274 -7.26 -21.94 -26.18
CA HIS A 274 -6.70 -20.82 -25.45
C HIS A 274 -7.63 -20.37 -24.31
N THR A 275 -7.14 -19.46 -23.47
CA THR A 275 -7.82 -18.94 -22.29
C THR A 275 -7.65 -17.42 -22.27
N SER A 276 -8.68 -16.65 -21.91
CA SER A 276 -8.50 -15.20 -21.70
C SER A 276 -7.99 -14.92 -20.29
N LEU A 277 -7.36 -13.75 -20.11
CA LEU A 277 -6.96 -13.29 -18.77
C LEU A 277 -8.16 -13.15 -17.82
N GLU A 278 -9.37 -12.85 -18.33
CA GLU A 278 -10.59 -12.76 -17.49
C GLU A 278 -11.14 -14.12 -17.04
N GLU A 279 -10.72 -15.24 -17.65
CA GLU A 279 -11.17 -16.60 -17.30
C GLU A 279 -10.29 -17.27 -16.22
N LEU A 280 -9.18 -16.63 -15.83
CA LEU A 280 -8.29 -17.07 -14.76
C LEU A 280 -8.97 -16.98 -13.38
N ARG A 281 -8.70 -17.94 -12.49
CA ARG A 281 -9.35 -18.05 -11.18
C ARG A 281 -8.38 -18.05 -10.00
N ASP A 282 -7.20 -18.63 -10.21
CA ASP A 282 -6.16 -18.84 -9.22
C ASP A 282 -4.79 -18.88 -9.91
N VAL A 283 -3.72 -18.89 -9.12
CA VAL A 283 -2.34 -18.85 -9.61
C VAL A 283 -1.94 -20.16 -10.29
N GLY A 284 -2.47 -21.31 -9.87
CA GLY A 284 -2.19 -22.59 -10.52
C GLY A 284 -2.73 -22.62 -11.94
N HIS A 285 -4.00 -22.22 -12.11
CA HIS A 285 -4.63 -22.09 -13.42
C HIS A 285 -3.95 -21.05 -14.33
N PHE A 286 -3.31 -20.02 -13.77
CA PHE A 286 -2.47 -19.09 -14.54
C PHE A 286 -1.20 -19.77 -15.07
N VAL A 287 -0.48 -20.51 -14.22
CA VAL A 287 0.74 -21.24 -14.61
C VAL A 287 0.43 -22.35 -15.63
N ASP A 288 -0.61 -23.15 -15.39
CA ASP A 288 -1.06 -24.24 -16.27
C ASP A 288 -1.50 -23.80 -17.69
N LYS A 289 -1.75 -22.50 -17.87
CA LYS A 289 -2.25 -21.88 -19.11
C LYS A 289 -1.33 -20.79 -19.65
N LEU A 290 -0.14 -20.60 -19.09
CA LEU A 290 0.74 -19.48 -19.45
C LEU A 290 1.05 -19.42 -20.95
N ASP A 291 1.24 -20.58 -21.58
CA ASP A 291 1.48 -20.76 -23.02
C ASP A 291 0.21 -20.61 -23.90
N LYS A 292 -0.96 -20.57 -23.26
CA LYS A 292 -2.29 -20.62 -23.91
C LYS A 292 -3.13 -19.36 -23.66
N ILE A 293 -2.55 -18.30 -23.09
CA ILE A 293 -3.25 -17.04 -22.87
C ILE A 293 -3.28 -16.22 -24.17
N GLU A 294 -4.48 -15.88 -24.64
CA GLU A 294 -4.63 -14.92 -25.75
C GLU A 294 -4.62 -13.47 -25.24
N LEU A 295 -3.96 -12.59 -26.00
CA LEU A 295 -3.80 -11.17 -25.65
C LEU A 295 -5.13 -10.40 -25.78
N PRO A 296 -5.46 -9.47 -24.86
CA PRO A 296 -6.64 -8.62 -24.94
C PRO A 296 -6.77 -7.84 -26.27
N ASN A 297 -8.01 -7.52 -26.63
CA ASN A 297 -8.30 -6.71 -27.82
C ASN A 297 -7.67 -5.31 -27.71
N GLN A 298 -7.78 -4.71 -26.53
CA GLN A 298 -7.25 -3.39 -26.19
C GLN A 298 -6.11 -3.58 -25.19
N ILE A 299 -4.87 -3.58 -25.67
CA ILE A 299 -3.71 -3.91 -24.83
C ILE A 299 -3.54 -2.93 -23.66
N ILE A 300 -3.94 -1.67 -23.81
CA ILE A 300 -3.83 -0.67 -22.73
C ILE A 300 -4.60 -1.07 -21.46
N SER A 301 -5.65 -1.89 -21.59
CA SER A 301 -6.40 -2.44 -20.45
C SER A 301 -5.54 -3.29 -19.50
N THR A 302 -4.40 -3.81 -19.96
CA THR A 302 -3.46 -4.55 -19.10
C THR A 302 -2.75 -3.66 -18.09
N LEU A 303 -2.66 -2.34 -18.31
CA LEU A 303 -2.10 -1.43 -17.31
C LEU A 303 -2.98 -1.35 -16.06
N GLY A 304 -4.29 -1.59 -16.17
CA GLY A 304 -5.24 -1.55 -15.07
C GLY A 304 -5.47 -2.85 -14.31
N ASP A 305 -4.90 -3.97 -14.79
CA ASP A 305 -5.10 -5.29 -14.17
C ASP A 305 -3.79 -5.93 -13.73
N ALA A 306 -3.67 -6.21 -12.43
CA ALA A 306 -2.44 -6.73 -11.83
C ALA A 306 -2.05 -8.15 -12.30
N MET A 307 -2.99 -8.96 -12.80
CA MET A 307 -2.67 -10.26 -13.39
C MET A 307 -2.20 -10.12 -14.83
N ALA A 308 -2.76 -9.18 -15.59
CA ALA A 308 -2.30 -8.83 -16.92
C ALA A 308 -0.88 -8.21 -16.90
N GLN A 309 -0.57 -7.33 -15.93
CA GLN A 309 0.78 -6.82 -15.71
C GLN A 309 1.79 -7.96 -15.44
N LYS A 310 1.45 -8.90 -14.55
CA LYS A 310 2.25 -10.11 -14.28
C LYS A 310 2.49 -10.94 -15.53
N TYR A 311 1.44 -11.17 -16.32
CA TYR A 311 1.52 -11.90 -17.58
C TYR A 311 2.50 -11.25 -18.57
N LEU A 312 2.38 -9.93 -18.79
CA LEU A 312 3.28 -9.21 -19.71
C LEU A 312 4.74 -9.26 -19.24
N HIS A 313 4.99 -9.07 -17.94
CA HIS A 313 6.33 -9.09 -17.38
C HIS A 313 6.99 -10.48 -17.44
N LEU A 314 6.22 -11.56 -17.26
CA LEU A 314 6.73 -12.94 -17.29
C LEU A 314 6.91 -13.48 -18.71
N VAL A 315 5.96 -13.21 -19.62
CA VAL A 315 5.97 -13.76 -20.99
C VAL A 315 6.78 -12.89 -21.95
N GLN A 316 6.98 -11.60 -21.63
CA GLN A 316 7.80 -10.66 -22.39
C GLN A 316 7.44 -10.59 -23.90
N SER A 317 6.17 -10.80 -24.23
CA SER A 317 5.70 -10.87 -25.62
C SER A 317 5.99 -9.58 -26.38
N GLU A 318 6.88 -9.65 -27.38
CA GLU A 318 7.29 -8.51 -28.21
C GLU A 318 6.08 -7.81 -28.85
N LEU A 319 5.14 -8.60 -29.39
CA LEU A 319 3.91 -8.10 -30.02
C LEU A 319 3.03 -7.33 -29.02
N ALA A 320 2.96 -7.77 -27.77
CA ALA A 320 2.20 -7.08 -26.73
C ALA A 320 2.87 -5.76 -26.33
N HIS A 321 4.19 -5.77 -26.14
CA HIS A 321 4.98 -4.56 -25.84
C HIS A 321 4.93 -3.55 -26.99
N HIS A 322 5.02 -4.01 -28.24
CA HIS A 322 4.87 -3.17 -29.42
C HIS A 322 3.48 -2.52 -29.46
N ARG A 323 2.39 -3.30 -29.35
CA ARG A 323 1.01 -2.75 -29.34
C ARG A 323 0.81 -1.74 -28.21
N LEU A 324 1.37 -1.99 -27.03
CA LEU A 324 1.27 -1.08 -25.89
C LEU A 324 2.03 0.22 -26.14
N ASN A 325 3.25 0.12 -26.70
CA ASN A 325 4.08 1.27 -27.02
C ASN A 325 3.49 2.12 -28.15
N GLU A 326 2.92 1.52 -29.20
CA GLU A 326 2.23 2.26 -30.27
C GLU A 326 1.00 3.02 -29.74
N TRP A 327 0.19 2.38 -28.91
CA TRP A 327 -0.97 3.04 -28.30
C TRP A 327 -0.54 4.21 -27.41
N LEU A 328 0.45 3.98 -26.53
CA LEU A 328 0.98 5.04 -25.67
C LEU A 328 1.58 6.18 -26.48
N ARG A 329 2.33 5.90 -27.55
CA ARG A 329 2.88 6.94 -28.42
C ARG A 329 1.77 7.78 -29.04
N SER A 330 0.81 7.15 -29.73
CA SER A 330 -0.27 7.85 -30.41
C SER A 330 -1.12 8.70 -29.45
N PHE A 331 -1.43 8.21 -28.24
CA PHE A 331 -2.18 8.97 -27.25
C PHE A 331 -1.37 10.15 -26.67
N LEU A 332 -0.08 9.93 -26.39
CA LEU A 332 0.78 10.96 -25.79
C LEU A 332 1.20 12.04 -26.79
N GLU A 333 1.36 11.70 -28.07
CA GLU A 333 1.61 12.68 -29.15
C GLU A 333 0.38 13.57 -29.38
N ASP A 334 -0.81 12.98 -29.51
CA ASP A 334 -2.09 13.69 -29.62
C ASP A 334 -2.29 14.69 -28.47
N LYS A 335 -2.16 14.23 -27.21
CA LYS A 335 -2.23 15.09 -26.04
C LYS A 335 -1.11 16.14 -25.96
N LEU A 336 0.08 15.87 -26.49
CA LEU A 336 1.18 16.84 -26.49
C LEU A 336 0.90 18.01 -27.44
N GLU A 337 0.30 17.76 -28.60
CA GLU A 337 -0.10 18.83 -29.52
C GLU A 337 -1.26 19.65 -28.94
N THR A 338 -2.30 19.01 -28.37
CA THR A 338 -3.39 19.72 -27.68
C THR A 338 -2.89 20.66 -26.58
N LEU A 339 -1.87 20.23 -25.83
CA LEU A 339 -1.22 21.03 -24.78
C LEU A 339 -0.33 22.18 -25.30
N ARG A 340 0.09 22.15 -26.57
CA ARG A 340 0.83 23.26 -27.20
C ARG A 340 -0.08 24.31 -27.81
N GLU A 341 -1.29 23.90 -28.19
CA GLU A 341 -2.31 24.78 -28.75
C GLU A 341 -3.15 25.48 -27.65
N ASP A 342 -2.90 25.16 -26.37
CA ASP A 342 -3.69 25.56 -25.19
C ASP A 342 -5.18 25.13 -25.25
N GLU A 343 -5.50 24.11 -26.05
CA GLU A 343 -6.87 23.61 -26.30
C GLU A 343 -7.24 22.35 -25.46
N ASP A 344 -6.63 22.15 -24.28
CA ASP A 344 -6.89 20.95 -23.47
C ASP A 344 -8.25 20.97 -22.72
N ASP A 345 -9.30 20.56 -23.43
CA ASP A 345 -10.67 20.36 -22.93
C ASP A 345 -10.81 19.36 -21.76
N ASP A 346 -9.81 18.50 -21.50
CA ASP A 346 -9.85 17.47 -20.44
C ASP A 346 -8.46 17.13 -19.86
N PRO A 347 -7.98 17.90 -18.88
CA PRO A 347 -6.70 17.64 -18.18
C PRO A 347 -6.77 16.47 -17.18
N GLU A 348 -7.97 16.02 -16.78
CA GLU A 348 -8.13 14.84 -15.92
C GLU A 348 -7.74 13.56 -16.66
N THR A 349 -7.96 13.50 -17.99
CA THR A 349 -7.60 12.34 -18.82
C THR A 349 -6.09 12.04 -18.84
N LEU A 350 -5.21 13.05 -18.91
CA LEU A 350 -3.75 12.82 -18.84
C LEU A 350 -3.35 12.29 -17.45
N SER A 351 -3.90 12.92 -16.41
CA SER A 351 -3.72 12.55 -15.00
C SER A 351 -4.13 11.09 -14.73
N TYR A 352 -5.26 10.67 -15.32
CA TYR A 352 -5.75 9.30 -15.26
C TYR A 352 -4.77 8.32 -15.91
N VAL A 353 -4.31 8.57 -17.14
CA VAL A 353 -3.34 7.68 -17.83
C VAL A 353 -2.01 7.61 -17.08
N PHE A 354 -1.50 8.73 -16.57
CA PHE A 354 -0.29 8.76 -15.74
C PHE A 354 -0.38 7.83 -14.53
N ASN A 355 -1.51 7.81 -13.80
CA ASN A 355 -1.68 6.92 -12.65
C ASN A 355 -1.52 5.42 -13.03
N PHE A 356 -2.04 4.99 -14.19
CA PHE A 356 -1.84 3.62 -14.68
C PHE A 356 -0.41 3.34 -15.15
N VAL A 357 0.25 4.29 -15.80
CA VAL A 357 1.66 4.14 -16.23
C VAL A 357 2.61 4.17 -15.02
N VAL A 358 2.34 4.97 -13.98
CA VAL A 358 3.03 4.92 -12.69
C VAL A 358 2.84 3.56 -12.03
N GLY A 359 1.61 3.04 -12.00
CA GLY A 359 1.33 1.69 -11.50
C GLY A 359 2.15 0.64 -12.23
N TYR A 360 2.13 0.66 -13.57
CA TYR A 360 2.89 -0.26 -14.41
C TYR A 360 4.41 -0.14 -14.21
N ALA A 361 4.98 1.06 -14.32
CA ALA A 361 6.42 1.29 -14.13
C ALA A 361 6.88 0.96 -12.71
N SER A 362 6.03 1.17 -11.70
CA SER A 362 6.32 0.76 -10.32
C SER A 362 6.30 -0.75 -10.13
N TYR A 363 5.57 -1.49 -10.97
CA TYR A 363 5.54 -2.94 -10.98
C TYR A 363 6.72 -3.53 -11.77
N THR A 364 6.95 -3.07 -13.00
CA THR A 364 8.02 -3.57 -13.90
C THR A 364 9.41 -3.04 -13.57
N LYS A 365 9.50 -1.94 -12.81
CA LYS A 365 10.72 -1.16 -12.52
C LYS A 365 11.37 -0.54 -13.77
N ASP A 366 10.62 -0.37 -14.84
CA ASP A 366 11.09 0.17 -16.11
C ASP A 366 10.06 1.09 -16.76
N LEU A 367 10.54 2.19 -17.35
CA LEU A 367 9.71 3.24 -17.94
C LEU A 367 9.50 2.98 -19.45
N PRO A 368 8.26 2.87 -19.95
CA PRO A 368 8.00 2.67 -21.38
C PRO A 368 8.63 3.77 -22.24
N SER A 369 9.32 3.37 -23.32
CA SER A 369 10.03 4.28 -24.24
C SER A 369 9.16 5.46 -24.73
N PRO A 370 7.89 5.29 -25.14
CA PRO A 370 7.03 6.42 -25.52
C PRO A 370 6.80 7.42 -24.40
N MET A 371 6.62 6.95 -23.15
CA MET A 371 6.44 7.83 -22.00
C MET A 371 7.70 8.66 -21.72
N ARG A 372 8.88 8.07 -21.87
CA ARG A 372 10.15 8.82 -21.78
C ARG A 372 10.24 9.90 -22.87
N SER A 373 9.98 9.55 -24.12
CA SER A 373 10.04 10.53 -25.24
C SER A 373 9.05 11.66 -25.04
N PHE A 374 7.84 11.35 -24.59
CA PHE A 374 6.84 12.34 -24.19
C PHE A 374 7.36 13.25 -23.06
N LEU A 375 7.92 12.70 -21.98
CA LEU A 375 8.42 13.48 -20.85
C LEU A 375 9.53 14.47 -21.25
N LYS A 376 10.43 14.11 -22.18
CA LYS A 376 11.47 15.02 -22.72
C LYS A 376 10.88 16.28 -23.38
N SER A 377 9.73 16.15 -24.05
CA SER A 377 9.05 17.26 -24.71
C SER A 377 8.08 17.98 -23.77
N TYR A 378 7.33 17.24 -22.96
CA TYR A 378 6.35 17.76 -22.01
C TYR A 378 7.00 18.68 -20.97
N LEU A 379 8.16 18.30 -20.40
CA LEU A 379 8.86 19.10 -19.40
C LEU A 379 9.35 20.47 -19.92
N GLN A 380 9.41 20.70 -21.23
CA GLN A 380 9.76 22.00 -21.82
C GLN A 380 8.60 23.01 -21.78
N ILE A 381 7.36 22.52 -21.72
CA ILE A 381 6.13 23.32 -21.68
C ILE A 381 5.35 23.17 -20.36
N TRP A 382 5.83 22.31 -19.46
CA TRP A 382 5.14 21.97 -18.22
C TRP A 382 5.23 23.10 -17.19
N ASN A 383 4.09 23.38 -16.53
CA ASN A 383 3.95 24.47 -15.56
C ASN A 383 4.52 24.18 -14.15
N GLY A 384 5.18 23.04 -13.95
CA GLY A 384 5.80 22.65 -12.69
C GLY A 384 4.85 22.22 -11.58
N LYS A 385 3.53 22.20 -11.81
CA LYS A 385 2.50 21.97 -10.77
C LYS A 385 1.57 20.82 -11.10
N ASP A 386 1.06 20.75 -12.33
CA ASP A 386 0.10 19.73 -12.70
C ASP A 386 0.74 18.35 -12.72
N ASN A 387 0.09 17.36 -12.12
CA ASN A 387 0.59 16.00 -12.06
C ASN A 387 1.99 15.82 -11.42
N LEU A 388 2.49 16.77 -10.62
CA LEU A 388 3.85 16.75 -10.04
C LEU A 388 4.25 15.39 -9.44
N ASP A 389 3.41 14.80 -8.57
CA ASP A 389 3.67 13.49 -7.96
C ASP A 389 3.76 12.36 -9.00
N HIS A 390 2.91 12.37 -10.03
CA HIS A 390 2.98 11.40 -11.12
C HIS A 390 4.26 11.58 -11.96
N VAL A 391 4.59 12.82 -12.36
CA VAL A 391 5.80 13.14 -13.14
C VAL A 391 7.04 12.67 -12.39
N PHE A 392 7.14 12.97 -11.09
CA PHE A 392 8.26 12.56 -10.25
C PHE A 392 8.36 11.02 -10.13
N ARG A 393 7.22 10.34 -9.96
CA ARG A 393 7.15 8.87 -9.90
C ARG A 393 7.40 8.16 -11.23
N LEU A 394 7.22 8.83 -12.37
CA LEU A 394 7.63 8.31 -13.67
C LEU A 394 9.13 8.50 -13.87
N LEU A 395 9.65 9.70 -13.56
CA LEU A 395 11.05 10.05 -13.73
C LEU A 395 12.00 9.22 -12.84
N GLN A 396 11.56 8.73 -11.67
CA GLN A 396 12.40 7.82 -10.86
C GLN A 396 12.77 6.50 -11.60
N TYR A 397 12.00 6.09 -12.63
CA TYR A 397 12.22 4.85 -13.40
C TYR A 397 13.00 5.04 -14.71
N ILE A 398 13.56 6.22 -14.95
CA ILE A 398 14.52 6.39 -16.07
C ILE A 398 15.76 5.49 -15.84
N PRO A 399 16.32 4.89 -16.91
CA PRO A 399 17.56 4.12 -16.79
C PRO A 399 18.76 5.03 -16.53
N VAL A 400 19.88 4.40 -16.15
CA VAL A 400 21.14 5.08 -15.90
C VAL A 400 21.71 5.61 -17.22
N GLU A 401 21.90 6.92 -17.29
CA GLU A 401 22.39 7.65 -18.47
C GLU A 401 23.40 8.71 -18.05
N SER A 402 24.17 9.23 -19.00
CA SER A 402 25.16 10.27 -18.71
C SER A 402 24.49 11.52 -18.12
N PHE A 403 25.07 12.05 -17.03
CA PHE A 403 24.54 13.23 -16.34
C PHE A 403 24.38 14.44 -17.27
N GLY A 404 25.26 14.59 -18.27
CA GLY A 404 25.18 15.67 -19.26
C GLY A 404 23.87 15.66 -20.07
N SER A 405 23.59 14.54 -20.75
CA SER A 405 22.36 14.35 -21.55
C SER A 405 21.12 14.41 -20.65
N LEU A 406 21.14 13.69 -19.52
CA LEU A 406 20.05 13.70 -18.56
C LEU A 406 19.72 15.12 -18.04
N ARG A 407 20.76 15.94 -17.80
CA ARG A 407 20.59 17.33 -17.34
C ARG A 407 20.03 18.23 -18.43
N SER A 408 20.50 18.13 -19.67
CA SER A 408 19.98 18.94 -20.78
C SER A 408 18.55 18.57 -21.19
N GLU A 409 18.19 17.28 -21.12
CA GLU A 409 16.94 16.78 -21.70
C GLU A 409 15.79 16.65 -20.70
N LEU A 410 16.08 16.46 -19.41
CA LEU A 410 15.05 16.22 -18.38
C LEU A 410 15.26 17.08 -17.12
N LEU A 411 16.44 17.10 -16.51
CA LEU A 411 16.58 17.74 -15.18
C LEU A 411 16.54 19.27 -15.26
N SER A 412 17.20 19.92 -16.22
CA SER A 412 17.19 21.38 -16.28
C SER A 412 15.79 21.96 -16.54
N PRO A 413 14.96 21.42 -17.47
CA PRO A 413 13.57 21.84 -17.60
C PRO A 413 12.73 21.56 -16.34
N LEU A 414 12.88 20.36 -15.75
CA LEU A 414 12.22 19.97 -14.50
C LEU A 414 12.52 20.95 -13.35
N GLU A 415 13.79 21.29 -13.17
CA GLU A 415 14.27 22.23 -12.17
C GLU A 415 13.75 23.64 -12.43
N SER A 416 13.81 24.13 -13.66
CA SER A 416 13.28 25.44 -14.03
C SER A 416 11.77 25.58 -13.84
N ALA A 417 11.01 24.48 -13.99
CA ALA A 417 9.57 24.48 -13.79
C ALA A 417 9.17 24.37 -12.30
N VAL A 418 9.89 23.57 -11.51
CA VAL A 418 9.54 23.27 -10.11
C VAL A 418 10.14 24.25 -9.11
N LEU A 419 11.37 24.74 -9.33
CA LEU A 419 12.06 25.61 -8.39
C LEU A 419 11.43 27.01 -8.37
N ASP A 420 10.69 27.27 -7.29
CA ASP A 420 10.39 28.63 -6.84
C ASP A 420 11.38 29.07 -5.75
N GLU A 421 11.28 30.31 -5.29
CA GLU A 421 12.14 30.81 -4.21
C GLU A 421 11.89 30.12 -2.85
N SER A 422 10.87 29.26 -2.71
CA SER A 422 10.49 28.64 -1.43
C SER A 422 11.35 27.44 -1.02
N LEU A 423 11.31 27.14 0.29
CA LEU A 423 11.85 25.90 0.85
C LEU A 423 11.09 24.65 0.36
N ARG A 424 9.80 24.77 0.02
CA ARG A 424 8.94 23.64 -0.34
C ARG A 424 9.31 23.02 -1.68
N SER A 425 9.56 23.83 -2.72
CA SER A 425 9.99 23.32 -4.03
C SER A 425 11.31 22.56 -3.93
N ARG A 426 12.32 23.15 -3.25
CA ARG A 426 13.63 22.54 -3.02
C ARG A 426 13.54 21.22 -2.25
N THR A 427 12.78 21.17 -1.15
CA THR A 427 12.62 19.93 -0.36
C THR A 427 11.86 18.82 -1.12
N VAL A 428 10.86 19.19 -1.93
CA VAL A 428 10.15 18.27 -2.83
C VAL A 428 11.08 17.73 -3.92
N LEU A 429 11.90 18.59 -4.54
CA LEU A 429 12.90 18.21 -5.54
C LEU A 429 14.02 17.32 -4.95
N LEU A 430 14.49 17.59 -3.73
CA LEU A 430 15.44 16.73 -3.02
C LEU A 430 14.83 15.34 -2.74
N GLY A 431 13.53 15.28 -2.42
CA GLY A 431 12.79 14.02 -2.30
C GLY A 431 12.77 13.22 -3.61
N PHE A 432 12.56 13.89 -4.75
CA PHE A 432 12.68 13.27 -6.08
C PHE A 432 14.10 12.72 -6.34
N TYR A 433 15.14 13.53 -6.11
CA TYR A 433 16.52 13.08 -6.29
C TYR A 433 16.86 11.87 -5.39
N SER A 434 16.39 11.87 -4.15
CA SER A 434 16.52 10.72 -3.24
C SER A 434 15.88 9.45 -3.82
N ALA A 435 14.66 9.55 -4.35
CA ALA A 435 13.95 8.43 -4.96
C ALA A 435 14.64 7.92 -6.25
N LEU A 436 15.09 8.83 -7.12
CA LEU A 436 15.84 8.50 -8.34
C LEU A 436 17.16 7.79 -8.02
N ILE A 437 17.96 8.34 -7.10
CA ILE A 437 19.24 7.76 -6.66
C ILE A 437 19.03 6.36 -6.05
N ASN A 438 17.98 6.17 -5.25
CA ASN A 438 17.63 4.85 -4.70
C ASN A 438 17.22 3.86 -5.79
N GLN A 439 16.34 4.25 -6.71
CA GLN A 439 15.89 3.37 -7.80
C GLN A 439 17.03 3.01 -8.76
N TRP A 440 17.96 3.93 -9.01
CA TRP A 440 19.22 3.63 -9.71
C TRP A 440 20.07 2.65 -8.91
N GLY A 441 20.24 2.85 -7.59
CA GLY A 441 20.97 1.92 -6.73
C GLY A 441 20.40 0.50 -6.73
N VAL A 442 19.08 0.35 -6.72
CA VAL A 442 18.39 -0.94 -6.86
C VAL A 442 18.61 -1.53 -8.27
N LYS A 443 18.50 -0.72 -9.33
CA LYS A 443 18.69 -1.18 -10.72
C LYS A 443 20.10 -1.70 -10.95
N LEU A 444 21.11 -0.95 -10.52
CA LEU A 444 22.52 -1.36 -10.61
C LEU A 444 22.77 -2.72 -9.93
N ARG A 445 22.29 -2.88 -8.68
CA ARG A 445 22.41 -4.15 -7.94
C ARG A 445 21.73 -5.36 -8.61
N SER A 446 20.80 -5.13 -9.53
CA SER A 446 20.11 -6.18 -10.31
C SER A 446 20.76 -6.48 -11.67
N GLN A 447 21.70 -5.65 -12.13
CA GLN A 447 22.30 -5.70 -13.46
C GLN A 447 23.80 -6.03 -13.39
N SER A 448 24.28 -6.75 -14.40
CA SER A 448 25.70 -7.11 -14.55
C SER A 448 26.59 -5.87 -14.70
N ASP A 449 27.78 -5.90 -14.10
CA ASP A 449 28.69 -4.76 -13.99
C ASP A 449 29.00 -4.06 -15.33
N THR A 450 28.58 -2.79 -15.46
CA THR A 450 29.26 -1.83 -16.33
C THR A 450 29.84 -0.70 -15.47
N ARG A 451 31.06 -0.24 -15.79
CA ARG A 451 31.78 0.71 -14.94
C ARG A 451 31.32 2.17 -15.12
N GLU A 452 30.77 2.51 -16.27
CA GLU A 452 30.35 3.87 -16.63
C GLU A 452 29.18 4.35 -15.76
N GLU A 453 28.26 3.43 -15.44
CA GLU A 453 27.16 3.60 -14.48
C GLU A 453 27.58 4.24 -13.15
N SER A 454 28.76 3.89 -12.64
CA SER A 454 29.28 4.40 -11.36
C SER A 454 29.55 5.91 -11.37
N VAL A 455 30.03 6.41 -12.51
CA VAL A 455 30.33 7.83 -12.70
C VAL A 455 29.02 8.61 -12.77
N HIS A 456 28.03 8.10 -13.48
CA HIS A 456 26.73 8.75 -13.63
C HIS A 456 25.96 8.84 -12.30
N LEU A 457 25.96 7.78 -11.49
CA LEU A 457 25.37 7.82 -10.16
C LEU A 457 26.04 8.87 -9.26
N SER A 458 27.38 8.88 -9.20
CA SER A 458 28.11 9.84 -8.35
C SER A 458 27.90 11.30 -8.77
N GLN A 459 27.74 11.59 -10.08
CA GLN A 459 27.43 12.92 -10.58
C GLN A 459 26.05 13.42 -10.11
N ILE A 460 25.02 12.56 -10.11
CA ILE A 460 23.69 12.93 -9.59
C ILE A 460 23.74 13.14 -8.07
N ILE A 461 24.49 12.30 -7.34
CA ILE A 461 24.64 12.45 -5.89
C ILE A 461 25.26 13.81 -5.56
N VAL A 462 26.36 14.22 -6.22
CA VAL A 462 27.01 15.53 -6.01
C VAL A 462 26.06 16.70 -6.34
N HIS A 463 25.26 16.58 -7.40
CA HIS A 463 24.25 17.58 -7.75
C HIS A 463 23.15 17.70 -6.68
N ALA A 464 22.66 16.57 -6.16
CA ALA A 464 21.69 16.55 -5.08
C ALA A 464 22.29 17.01 -3.73
N GLU A 465 23.58 16.75 -3.46
CA GLU A 465 24.31 17.26 -2.29
C GLU A 465 24.46 18.79 -2.31
N LEU A 466 24.47 19.43 -3.49
CA LEU A 466 24.43 20.89 -3.64
C LEU A 466 23.04 21.45 -3.29
N LEU A 467 21.96 20.83 -3.80
CA LEU A 467 20.59 21.18 -3.44
C LEU A 467 20.31 20.98 -1.94
N ALA A 468 20.82 19.89 -1.36
CA ALA A 468 20.74 19.62 0.07
C ALA A 468 21.45 20.69 0.91
N SER A 469 22.51 21.31 0.38
CA SER A 469 23.24 22.37 1.06
C SER A 469 22.47 23.70 1.03
N SER A 470 21.89 24.08 -0.12
CA SER A 470 21.10 25.33 -0.22
C SER A 470 19.76 25.27 0.53
N ILE A 471 19.22 24.07 0.79
CA ILE A 471 18.07 23.87 1.69
C ILE A 471 18.39 24.29 3.14
N LEU A 472 19.65 24.18 3.58
CA LEU A 472 20.07 24.57 4.93
C LEU A 472 20.42 26.06 5.06
N GLU A 473 20.33 26.84 3.98
CA GLU A 473 20.51 28.30 4.00
C GLU A 473 19.21 29.03 4.42
N PHE A 474 18.08 28.33 4.46
CA PHE A 474 16.77 28.87 4.88
C PHE A 474 16.68 29.09 6.39
N SER A 475 15.99 30.16 6.79
CA SER A 475 15.72 30.46 8.19
C SER A 475 14.64 29.53 8.75
N VAL A 476 14.64 29.35 10.07
CA VAL A 476 13.54 28.67 10.79
C VAL A 476 12.21 29.44 10.63
N GLU A 477 12.26 30.73 10.32
CA GLU A 477 11.10 31.57 10.03
C GLU A 477 10.47 31.26 8.64
N ASP A 478 11.24 30.67 7.72
CA ASP A 478 10.79 30.27 6.39
C ASP A 478 10.12 28.87 6.36
N GLU A 479 10.14 28.14 7.49
CA GLU A 479 9.51 26.82 7.60
C GLU A 479 7.99 26.91 7.78
N ASP A 480 7.22 26.59 6.73
CA ASP A 480 5.77 26.34 6.86
C ASP A 480 5.55 25.16 7.83
N ARG A 481 4.77 25.40 8.89
CA ARG A 481 4.39 24.40 9.92
C ARG A 481 3.71 23.14 9.36
N LYS A 482 3.20 23.18 8.13
CA LYS A 482 2.63 22.01 7.43
C LYS A 482 3.65 21.24 6.59
N SER A 483 4.82 21.83 6.34
CA SER A 483 5.89 21.24 5.53
C SER A 483 6.87 20.44 6.41
N LYS A 484 7.69 19.61 5.76
CA LYS A 484 8.72 18.83 6.44
C LYS A 484 9.94 19.75 6.68
N PRO A 485 10.49 19.82 7.91
CA PRO A 485 11.62 20.71 8.21
C PRO A 485 12.81 20.50 7.27
N ALA A 486 13.55 21.57 6.99
CA ALA A 486 14.71 21.59 6.10
C ALA A 486 15.75 20.54 6.51
N THR A 487 16.10 20.56 7.81
CA THR A 487 17.08 19.65 8.42
C THR A 487 16.68 18.17 8.31
N VAL A 488 15.41 17.84 8.51
CA VAL A 488 14.89 16.46 8.39
C VAL A 488 14.85 16.01 6.93
N SER A 489 14.52 16.91 6.01
CA SER A 489 14.54 16.63 4.57
C SER A 489 15.94 16.29 4.06
N VAL A 490 16.95 17.05 4.50
CA VAL A 490 18.36 16.81 4.18
C VAL A 490 18.90 15.53 4.83
N LEU A 491 18.52 15.26 6.08
CA LEU A 491 18.93 14.02 6.76
C LEU A 491 18.37 12.76 6.10
N ASP A 492 17.11 12.78 5.63
CA ASP A 492 16.54 11.62 4.94
C ASP A 492 17.19 11.35 3.57
N PHE A 493 17.64 12.39 2.86
CA PHE A 493 18.48 12.23 1.66
C PHE A 493 19.79 11.50 2.00
N TYR A 494 20.54 11.97 3.00
CA TYR A 494 21.78 11.31 3.42
C TYR A 494 21.54 9.92 4.05
N ARG A 495 20.36 9.67 4.60
CA ARG A 495 19.95 8.33 5.04
C ARG A 495 19.82 7.39 3.84
N THR A 496 19.13 7.81 2.77
CA THR A 496 19.04 7.06 1.51
C THR A 496 20.42 6.79 0.92
N LEU A 497 21.33 7.77 0.92
CA LEU A 497 22.72 7.56 0.50
C LEU A 497 23.46 6.54 1.40
N SER A 498 23.28 6.61 2.72
CA SER A 498 23.92 5.68 3.66
C SER A 498 23.50 4.23 3.46
N GLU A 499 22.24 3.99 3.08
CA GLU A 499 21.71 2.66 2.75
C GLU A 499 22.36 2.11 1.47
N ILE A 500 22.48 2.94 0.42
CA ILE A 500 23.16 2.57 -0.83
C ILE A 500 24.65 2.30 -0.59
N PHE A 501 25.33 3.19 0.14
CA PHE A 501 26.77 3.07 0.42
C PHE A 501 27.12 1.88 1.33
N SER A 502 26.16 1.30 2.06
CA SER A 502 26.37 0.04 2.78
C SER A 502 26.74 -1.13 1.84
N HIS A 503 26.39 -1.06 0.55
CA HIS A 503 26.74 -2.05 -0.47
C HIS A 503 28.08 -1.79 -1.18
N ALA A 504 28.72 -0.63 -0.97
CA ALA A 504 30.00 -0.29 -1.59
C ALA A 504 31.16 -1.29 -1.39
N PRO A 505 31.27 -2.03 -0.27
CA PRO A 505 32.31 -3.05 -0.12
C PRO A 505 32.14 -4.25 -1.07
N GLN A 506 30.94 -4.45 -1.61
CA GLN A 506 30.54 -5.61 -2.41
C GLN A 506 30.51 -5.29 -3.92
N ASP A 507 30.18 -4.05 -4.29
CA ASP A 507 30.04 -3.61 -5.68
C ASP A 507 30.76 -2.25 -5.88
N ALA A 508 31.75 -2.26 -6.79
CA ALA A 508 32.63 -1.14 -7.05
C ALA A 508 31.95 0.07 -7.72
N ARG A 509 30.70 -0.06 -8.15
CA ARG A 509 29.90 1.02 -8.73
C ARG A 509 29.39 2.00 -7.67
N PHE A 510 29.24 1.58 -6.43
CA PHE A 510 28.84 2.46 -5.32
C PHE A 510 30.04 3.17 -4.70
N ARG A 511 30.57 4.18 -5.40
CA ARG A 511 31.61 5.05 -4.86
C ARG A 511 31.01 6.04 -3.85
N LEU A 512 31.49 5.97 -2.60
CA LEU A 512 31.10 6.90 -1.55
C LEU A 512 31.48 8.34 -1.94
N THR A 513 30.48 9.22 -1.97
CA THR A 513 30.66 10.68 -1.91
C THR A 513 30.84 11.11 -0.46
N LEU A 514 31.18 12.38 -0.23
CA LEU A 514 31.18 12.97 1.10
C LEU A 514 30.21 14.15 1.14
N PRO A 515 29.36 14.25 2.18
CA PRO A 515 28.59 15.45 2.43
C PRO A 515 29.48 16.71 2.42
N HIS A 516 28.96 17.79 1.87
CA HIS A 516 29.55 19.13 2.01
C HIS A 516 29.78 19.44 3.49
N ALA A 517 30.98 19.94 3.83
CA ALA A 517 31.37 20.14 5.23
C ALA A 517 30.44 21.13 5.94
N GLN A 518 29.99 22.16 5.22
CA GLN A 518 28.96 23.12 5.66
C GLN A 518 27.70 22.39 6.13
N THR A 519 27.19 21.46 5.33
CA THR A 519 26.01 20.65 5.65
C THR A 519 26.20 19.79 6.89
N VAL A 520 27.37 19.15 7.06
CA VAL A 520 27.70 18.38 8.28
C VAL A 520 27.67 19.28 9.52
N TYR A 521 28.34 20.44 9.48
CA TYR A 521 28.48 21.29 10.66
C TYR A 521 27.22 22.10 10.97
N THR A 522 26.45 22.55 9.97
CA THR A 522 25.13 23.17 10.19
C THR A 522 24.16 22.20 10.86
N LEU A 523 24.12 20.93 10.43
CA LEU A 523 23.33 19.90 11.09
C LEU A 523 23.85 19.58 12.50
N ALA A 524 25.18 19.55 12.71
CA ALA A 524 25.78 19.29 14.02
C ALA A 524 25.48 20.40 15.06
N PHE A 525 25.47 21.66 14.64
CA PHE A 525 25.16 22.81 15.51
C PHE A 525 23.66 23.14 15.59
N THR A 526 22.80 22.46 14.82
CA THR A 526 21.35 22.55 14.99
C THR A 526 20.97 22.08 16.40
N PRO A 527 20.23 22.85 17.21
CA PRO A 527 19.93 22.54 18.61
C PRO A 527 18.84 21.46 18.77
N SER A 528 18.91 20.36 18.00
CA SER A 528 17.96 19.25 18.03
C SER A 528 18.69 17.91 18.19
N VAL A 529 18.33 17.16 19.24
CA VAL A 529 18.93 15.86 19.55
C VAL A 529 18.61 14.82 18.47
N ALA A 530 17.41 14.90 17.86
CA ALA A 530 17.04 14.04 16.74
C ALA A 530 17.93 14.28 15.52
N VAL A 531 18.24 15.55 15.21
CA VAL A 531 19.12 15.92 14.09
C VAL A 531 20.54 15.42 14.32
N ILE A 532 21.12 15.73 15.50
CA ILE A 532 22.49 15.32 15.86
C ILE A 532 22.61 13.79 15.94
N SER A 533 21.62 13.10 16.52
CA SER A 533 21.59 11.63 16.56
C SER A 533 21.53 11.05 15.15
N THR A 534 20.68 11.57 14.26
CA THR A 534 20.55 11.05 12.89
C THR A 534 21.82 11.29 12.09
N LEU A 535 22.43 12.47 12.19
CA LEU A 535 23.74 12.78 11.59
C LEU A 535 24.83 11.81 12.08
N ASN A 536 24.92 11.58 13.40
CA ASN A 536 25.88 10.65 13.97
C ASN A 536 25.65 9.20 13.49
N SER A 537 24.40 8.78 13.29
CA SER A 537 24.06 7.48 12.72
C SER A 537 24.52 7.36 11.27
N ILE A 538 24.30 8.38 10.45
CA ILE A 538 24.75 8.43 9.05
C ILE A 538 26.27 8.37 8.98
N LEU A 539 26.98 9.20 9.77
CA LEU A 539 28.45 9.18 9.85
C LEU A 539 28.98 7.81 10.33
N ALA A 540 28.29 7.13 11.24
CA ALA A 540 28.69 5.78 11.65
C ALA A 540 28.53 4.74 10.54
N ILE A 541 27.46 4.82 9.74
CA ILE A 541 27.26 3.96 8.56
C ILE A 541 28.34 4.24 7.52
N TYR A 542 28.58 5.51 7.16
CA TYR A 542 29.65 5.91 6.24
C TYR A 542 31.02 5.42 6.72
N LYS A 543 31.32 5.52 8.03
CA LYS A 543 32.56 5.00 8.62
C LYS A 543 32.69 3.49 8.41
N SER A 544 31.63 2.73 8.71
CA SER A 544 31.63 1.27 8.52
C SER A 544 31.79 0.87 7.04
N ALA A 545 31.17 1.63 6.13
CA ALA A 545 31.29 1.42 4.69
C ALA A 545 32.71 1.76 4.18
N PHE A 546 33.33 2.87 4.61
CA PHE A 546 34.73 3.17 4.31
C PHE A 546 35.68 2.09 4.85
N GLU A 547 35.54 1.68 6.12
CA GLU A 547 36.37 0.64 6.72
C GLU A 547 36.23 -0.70 5.99
N ALA A 548 35.01 -1.11 5.62
CA ALA A 548 34.78 -2.34 4.87
C ALA A 548 35.28 -2.25 3.42
N SER A 549 35.06 -1.13 2.73
CA SER A 549 35.51 -0.91 1.35
C SER A 549 37.03 -0.81 1.22
N LEU A 550 37.71 -0.16 2.18
CA LEU A 550 39.19 -0.12 2.22
C LEU A 550 39.81 -1.52 2.38
N ASN A 551 39.11 -2.42 3.06
CA ASN A 551 39.50 -3.83 3.25
C ASN A 551 38.95 -4.79 2.18
N SER A 552 38.17 -4.31 1.20
CA SER A 552 37.51 -5.17 0.22
C SER A 552 38.44 -5.61 -0.90
N GLN A 553 38.53 -6.92 -1.11
CA GLN A 553 39.28 -7.51 -2.22
C GLN A 553 38.72 -7.07 -3.59
N VAL A 554 37.40 -6.84 -3.71
CA VAL A 554 36.74 -6.39 -4.96
C VAL A 554 37.28 -5.03 -5.40
N LEU A 555 37.51 -4.13 -4.44
CA LEU A 555 38.04 -2.79 -4.68
C LEU A 555 39.56 -2.77 -4.81
N GLN A 556 40.27 -3.66 -4.09
CA GLN A 556 41.73 -3.77 -4.13
C GLN A 556 42.26 -4.47 -5.41
N ALA A 557 41.46 -5.32 -6.08
CA ALA A 557 41.85 -6.07 -7.28
C ALA A 557 42.18 -5.22 -8.52
N HIS A 558 42.23 -3.90 -8.40
CA HIS A 558 42.38 -2.95 -9.52
C HIS A 558 43.61 -2.03 -9.40
N ASN A 559 44.63 -2.42 -8.61
CA ASN A 559 45.94 -1.76 -8.51
C ASN A 559 45.91 -0.24 -8.21
N SER A 560 44.82 0.26 -7.63
CA SER A 560 44.65 1.64 -7.17
C SER A 560 44.00 1.62 -5.78
N PRO A 561 44.32 2.57 -4.88
CA PRO A 561 43.64 2.66 -3.60
C PRO A 561 42.13 2.87 -3.79
N ALA A 562 41.31 2.21 -2.98
CA ALA A 562 39.85 2.24 -3.12
C ALA A 562 39.26 3.67 -3.04
N TYR A 563 39.90 4.55 -2.26
CA TYR A 563 39.61 5.98 -2.17
C TYR A 563 40.90 6.79 -2.03
N GLY A 564 40.87 8.06 -2.44
CA GLY A 564 41.98 9.00 -2.23
C GLY A 564 42.20 9.30 -0.74
N THR A 565 43.46 9.48 -0.35
CA THR A 565 43.86 9.75 1.04
C THR A 565 43.25 11.04 1.59
N GLU A 566 43.11 12.08 0.76
CA GLU A 566 42.44 13.33 1.10
C GLU A 566 40.97 13.12 1.51
N LEU A 567 40.23 12.32 0.75
CA LEU A 567 38.82 12.03 0.99
C LEU A 567 38.64 11.28 2.32
N VAL A 568 39.45 10.25 2.57
CA VAL A 568 39.44 9.51 3.85
C VAL A 568 39.86 10.41 5.02
N SER A 569 40.86 11.28 4.84
CA SER A 569 41.30 12.24 5.86
C SER A 569 40.20 13.23 6.22
N ARG A 570 39.52 13.83 5.22
CA ARG A 570 38.42 14.77 5.42
C ARG A 570 37.25 14.12 6.17
N PHE A 571 36.90 12.88 5.83
CA PHE A 571 35.85 12.14 6.53
C PHE A 571 36.22 11.81 7.99
N ASN A 572 37.47 11.37 8.24
CA ASN A 572 37.98 11.18 9.59
C ASN A 572 37.90 12.47 10.41
N GLY A 573 38.17 13.62 9.76
CA GLY A 573 37.91 14.97 10.28
C GLY A 573 36.51 15.15 10.83
N TYR A 574 35.48 14.87 10.02
CA TYR A 574 34.07 14.99 10.44
C TYR A 574 33.76 14.13 11.66
N VAL A 575 34.18 12.86 11.65
CA VAL A 575 33.95 11.89 12.75
C VAL A 575 34.64 12.33 14.04
N MET A 576 35.89 12.77 13.95
CA MET A 576 36.66 13.23 15.11
C MET A 576 36.13 14.54 15.67
N ASP A 577 35.66 15.46 14.83
CA ASP A 577 35.02 16.70 15.27
C ASP A 577 33.70 16.43 16.02
N MET A 578 32.86 15.51 15.54
CA MET A 578 31.67 15.08 16.31
C MET A 578 32.06 14.45 17.65
N CYS A 579 33.11 13.63 17.68
CA CYS A 579 33.67 13.10 18.92
C CYS A 579 34.22 14.20 19.83
N ASN A 580 34.78 15.28 19.28
CA ASN A 580 35.32 16.43 20.02
C ASN A 580 34.22 17.31 20.63
N VAL A 581 33.15 17.55 19.87
CA VAL A 581 31.97 18.37 20.25
C VAL A 581 31.09 17.67 21.29
N LEU A 582 30.94 16.35 21.22
CA LEU A 582 30.03 15.63 22.12
C LEU A 582 30.75 14.91 23.26
N TRP A 583 31.90 14.28 23.00
CA TRP A 583 32.55 13.37 23.95
C TRP A 583 33.87 13.88 24.52
N ARG A 584 34.86 14.26 23.71
CA ARG A 584 36.22 14.54 24.20
C ARG A 584 36.36 15.90 24.89
N ASN A 585 35.31 16.74 24.88
CA ASN A 585 35.32 18.13 25.40
C ASN A 585 36.48 18.95 24.79
N ARG A 586 36.69 18.78 23.47
CA ARG A 586 37.74 19.42 22.67
C ARG A 586 37.15 20.09 21.42
N ALA A 587 35.92 20.59 21.54
CA ALA A 587 35.22 21.24 20.42
C ALA A 587 36.05 22.38 19.81
N LEU A 588 35.93 22.55 18.49
CA LEU A 588 36.64 23.57 17.70
C LEU A 588 38.18 23.46 17.75
N ASN A 589 38.73 22.34 18.23
CA ASN A 589 40.17 22.09 18.25
C ASN A 589 40.70 21.74 16.85
N THR A 590 41.81 22.35 16.46
CA THR A 590 42.57 22.06 15.22
C THR A 590 43.97 21.48 15.49
N GLU A 591 44.37 21.28 16.76
CA GLU A 591 45.67 20.72 17.13
C GLU A 591 45.76 19.19 16.95
N ASP A 592 44.62 18.49 17.04
CA ASP A 592 44.60 17.03 16.80
C ASP A 592 44.73 16.78 15.27
N PRO A 593 45.63 15.89 14.81
CA PRO A 593 45.96 15.74 13.38
C PRO A 593 44.81 15.22 12.49
N ASN A 594 43.73 14.73 13.10
CA ASN A 594 42.52 14.26 12.43
C ASN A 594 41.29 15.12 12.78
N ALA A 595 41.46 16.36 13.27
CA ALA A 595 40.36 17.28 13.58
C ALA A 595 40.36 18.48 12.61
N LEU A 596 39.18 19.00 12.28
CA LEU A 596 39.01 20.14 11.37
C LEU A 596 38.50 21.39 12.10
N GLY A 597 38.33 21.34 13.42
CA GLY A 597 37.83 22.45 14.23
C GLY A 597 36.41 22.90 13.85
N CYS A 598 35.62 22.00 13.24
CA CYS A 598 34.33 22.27 12.62
C CYS A 598 34.38 23.37 11.53
N LEU A 599 35.57 23.57 10.93
CA LEU A 599 35.89 24.66 10.00
C LEU A 599 35.63 26.08 10.54
N VAL A 600 35.54 26.25 11.86
CA VAL A 600 35.42 27.58 12.48
C VAL A 600 36.79 28.28 12.45
N PRO A 601 36.91 29.49 11.87
CA PRO A 601 38.18 30.20 11.80
C PRO A 601 38.77 30.48 13.19
N ALA A 602 40.09 30.29 13.34
CA ALA A 602 40.79 30.53 14.61
C ALA A 602 40.56 31.93 15.22
N PRO A 603 40.44 33.04 14.45
CA PRO A 603 40.05 34.34 15.01
C PRO A 603 38.67 34.32 15.68
N THR A 604 37.69 33.62 15.10
CA THR A 604 36.34 33.45 15.64
C THR A 604 36.37 32.63 16.93
N THR A 605 37.08 31.50 16.94
CA THR A 605 37.26 30.67 18.15
C THR A 605 37.94 31.45 19.28
N THR A 606 38.93 32.30 18.94
CA THR A 606 39.61 33.18 19.90
C THR A 606 38.66 34.25 20.45
N ALA A 607 37.88 34.91 19.59
CA ALA A 607 36.90 35.92 19.99
C ALA A 607 35.81 35.32 20.90
N LEU A 608 35.27 34.14 20.56
CA LEU A 608 34.30 33.41 21.39
C LEU A 608 34.90 32.98 22.74
N THR A 609 36.15 32.52 22.74
CA THR A 609 36.87 32.15 23.98
C THR A 609 37.03 33.37 24.91
N ASN A 610 37.43 34.52 24.35
CA ASN A 610 37.55 35.78 25.11
C ASN A 610 36.18 36.28 25.61
N TYR A 611 35.14 36.19 24.79
CA TYR A 611 33.78 36.56 25.18
C TYR A 611 33.26 35.73 26.36
N ILE A 612 33.41 34.40 26.30
CA ILE A 612 33.00 33.48 27.38
C ILE A 612 33.85 33.69 28.63
N LYS A 613 35.16 33.94 28.48
CA LYS A 613 36.02 34.29 29.61
C LYS A 613 35.52 35.55 30.31
N ASN A 614 35.25 36.63 29.56
CA ASN A 614 34.73 37.89 30.08
C ASN A 614 33.36 37.71 30.76
N LEU A 615 32.45 36.91 30.19
CA LEU A 615 31.19 36.53 30.83
C LEU A 615 31.42 35.78 32.15
N SER A 616 32.35 34.83 32.18
CA SER A 616 32.67 34.05 33.40
C SER A 616 33.29 34.92 34.51
N GLU A 617 34.03 35.97 34.12
CA GLU A 617 34.62 36.94 35.05
C GLU A 617 33.56 37.91 35.57
N ALA A 618 32.68 38.43 34.70
CA ALA A 618 31.53 39.24 35.09
C ALA A 618 30.58 38.49 36.03
N ALA A 619 30.27 37.21 35.76
CA ALA A 619 29.42 36.39 36.62
C ALA A 619 29.98 36.24 38.05
N ARG A 620 31.31 36.08 38.21
CA ARG A 620 31.97 36.02 39.53
C ARG A 620 31.83 37.29 40.36
N HIS A 621 31.56 38.44 39.74
CA HIS A 621 31.32 39.70 40.47
C HIS A 621 29.92 39.80 41.07
N TYR A 622 28.92 39.13 40.46
CA TYR A 622 27.53 39.18 40.93
C TYR A 622 27.16 38.02 41.86
N ASP A 623 27.72 36.81 41.62
CA ASP A 623 27.43 35.64 42.45
C ASP A 623 28.67 34.73 42.54
N ARG A 624 29.33 34.73 43.69
CA ARG A 624 30.56 33.94 43.92
C ARG A 624 30.29 32.44 44.10
N GLU A 625 29.07 32.04 44.44
CA GLU A 625 28.73 30.64 44.71
C GLU A 625 28.16 29.94 43.47
N SER A 626 27.46 30.68 42.58
CA SER A 626 26.95 30.12 41.32
C SER A 626 27.82 30.38 40.08
N ALA A 627 28.96 31.08 40.20
CA ALA A 627 29.84 31.37 39.07
C ALA A 627 30.57 30.13 38.52
N PHE A 628 29.89 29.39 37.65
CA PHE A 628 30.46 28.29 36.88
C PHE A 628 31.62 28.78 36.00
N HIS A 629 32.78 28.14 36.12
CA HIS A 629 33.91 28.32 35.20
C HIS A 629 33.61 27.66 33.85
N MET A 630 32.74 28.26 33.05
CA MET A 630 32.53 27.86 31.66
C MET A 630 33.73 28.28 30.83
N ASN A 631 34.36 27.31 30.16
CA ASN A 631 35.24 27.54 29.02
C ASN A 631 34.50 27.16 27.72
N LEU A 632 34.93 27.68 26.57
CA LEU A 632 34.28 27.44 25.28
C LEU A 632 34.06 25.94 25.00
N THR A 633 35.04 25.08 25.32
CA THR A 633 34.94 23.64 25.09
C THR A 633 33.97 22.91 26.02
N SER A 634 33.68 23.40 27.23
CA SER A 634 32.71 22.79 28.15
C SER A 634 31.25 22.94 27.68
N ILE A 635 30.96 24.03 26.96
CA ILE A 635 29.63 24.29 26.37
C ILE A 635 29.28 23.20 25.36
N PHE A 636 30.28 22.68 24.65
CA PHE A 636 30.15 21.56 23.74
C PHE A 636 30.50 20.25 24.45
N SER A 637 29.48 19.63 25.04
CA SER A 637 29.56 18.30 25.65
C SER A 637 28.18 17.66 25.68
N LEU A 638 28.11 16.34 25.84
CA LEU A 638 26.85 15.62 26.11
C LEU A 638 26.00 16.29 27.21
N SER A 639 26.61 16.94 28.19
CA SER A 639 25.90 17.52 29.34
C SER A 639 25.48 18.98 29.14
N HIS A 640 26.25 19.79 28.42
CA HIS A 640 26.01 21.24 28.31
C HIS A 640 25.67 21.76 26.91
N HIS A 641 25.76 20.92 25.88
CA HIS A 641 25.37 21.30 24.52
C HIS A 641 23.89 21.72 24.50
N ALA A 642 23.55 22.78 23.75
CA ALA A 642 22.22 23.39 23.76
C ALA A 642 21.08 22.40 23.50
N ALA A 643 21.30 21.42 22.60
CA ALA A 643 20.35 20.33 22.35
C ALA A 643 20.16 19.36 23.55
N PHE A 644 21.22 19.09 24.31
CA PHE A 644 21.27 18.01 25.31
C PHE A 644 21.15 18.49 26.76
N CYS A 645 21.28 19.78 27.06
CA CYS A 645 21.36 20.28 28.43
C CYS A 645 20.13 19.94 29.30
N ASN A 646 18.92 20.01 28.75
CA ASN A 646 17.69 19.61 29.45
C ASN A 646 17.60 18.09 29.62
N LEU A 647 18.04 17.31 28.61
CA LEU A 647 18.13 15.85 28.72
C LEU A 647 19.17 15.40 29.74
N SER A 648 20.27 16.15 29.89
CA SER A 648 21.28 15.92 30.92
C SER A 648 20.70 16.06 32.32
N ALA A 649 19.83 17.06 32.55
CA ALA A 649 19.15 17.24 33.83
C ALA A 649 18.09 16.14 34.07
N ALA A 650 17.32 15.76 33.04
CA ALA A 650 16.31 14.69 33.13
C ALA A 650 16.95 13.31 33.41
N CYS A 651 17.96 12.93 32.62
CA CYS A 651 18.73 11.70 32.80
C CYS A 651 19.36 11.58 34.20
N PHE A 652 19.76 12.71 34.81
CA PHE A 652 20.31 12.71 36.16
C PHE A 652 19.23 12.64 37.24
N ALA A 653 18.06 13.27 37.02
CA ALA A 653 16.92 13.14 37.92
C ALA A 653 16.42 11.68 38.01
N GLU A 654 16.29 10.99 36.87
CA GLU A 654 15.97 9.55 36.84
C GLU A 654 17.04 8.72 37.58
N LEU A 655 18.32 9.07 37.45
CA LEU A 655 19.42 8.41 38.17
C LEU A 655 19.35 8.65 39.69
N GLU A 656 18.93 9.83 40.14
CA GLU A 656 18.70 10.12 41.57
C GLU A 656 17.50 9.33 42.13
N GLU A 657 16.48 9.06 41.31
CA GLU A 657 15.33 8.21 41.65
C GLU A 657 15.74 6.73 41.73
N ASP A 658 16.49 6.21 40.75
CA ASP A 658 17.03 4.85 40.75
C ASP A 658 17.98 4.59 41.93
N GLN A 659 18.77 5.58 42.34
CA GLN A 659 19.62 5.51 43.55
C GLN A 659 18.83 5.71 44.86
N GLN A 660 17.51 5.88 44.81
CA GLN A 660 16.62 6.13 45.96
C GLN A 660 17.10 7.30 46.83
N VAL A 661 17.57 8.39 46.21
CA VAL A 661 18.04 9.58 46.91
C VAL A 661 16.86 10.27 47.58
N ALA A 662 16.77 10.15 48.90
CA ALA A 662 15.70 10.71 49.72
C ALA A 662 15.59 12.25 49.55
N ASP A 663 14.36 12.77 49.52
CA ASP A 663 14.06 14.16 49.15
C ASP A 663 14.66 15.26 50.04
N HIS A 664 15.17 14.90 51.22
CA HIS A 664 15.90 15.83 52.11
C HIS A 664 17.36 16.04 51.71
N ARG A 665 17.88 15.27 50.75
CA ARG A 665 19.26 15.37 50.23
C ARG A 665 19.31 16.31 49.04
N PRO A 666 20.46 16.95 48.76
CA PRO A 666 20.59 17.79 47.57
C PRO A 666 20.35 16.96 46.30
N LYS A 667 19.49 17.49 45.41
CA LYS A 667 19.14 16.93 44.10
C LYS A 667 19.52 17.88 42.97
N LEU A 668 20.09 17.38 41.89
CA LEU A 668 20.65 18.19 40.80
C LEU A 668 19.64 18.40 39.66
N ARG A 669 18.99 19.56 39.66
CA ARG A 669 18.05 20.00 38.58
C ARG A 669 18.71 20.82 37.46
N LYS A 670 20.04 20.80 37.36
CA LYS A 670 20.84 21.55 36.37
C LYS A 670 21.64 20.58 35.51
N PRO A 671 22.10 20.97 34.30
CA PRO A 671 22.93 20.10 33.49
C PRO A 671 24.23 19.73 34.22
N VAL A 672 24.71 18.51 34.00
CA VAL A 672 25.71 17.89 34.89
C VAL A 672 27.13 18.32 34.53
N ILE A 673 27.93 18.64 35.55
CA ILE A 673 29.36 18.97 35.40
C ILE A 673 30.17 18.12 36.39
N GLN A 674 31.37 17.66 35.98
CA GLN A 674 32.32 16.97 36.85
C GLN A 674 32.53 17.64 38.23
N LYS A 675 32.66 18.97 38.29
CA LYS A 675 32.81 19.72 39.54
C LYS A 675 31.56 19.66 40.42
N VAL A 676 30.37 19.63 39.81
CA VAL A 676 29.09 19.58 40.52
C VAL A 676 28.86 18.18 41.12
N LEU A 677 29.20 17.11 40.39
CA LEU A 677 29.17 15.74 40.93
C LEU A 677 30.07 15.60 42.18
N LEU A 678 31.28 16.15 42.13
CA LEU A 678 32.22 16.14 43.26
C LEU A 678 31.78 16.99 44.47
N ALA A 679 30.86 17.95 44.27
CA ALA A 679 30.22 18.68 45.36
C ALA A 679 29.02 17.89 45.91
N LEU A 680 28.15 17.40 45.01
CA LEU A 680 26.97 16.60 45.34
C LEU A 680 27.31 15.35 46.18
N GLU A 681 28.41 14.66 45.86
CA GLU A 681 28.90 13.52 46.64
C GLU A 681 29.33 13.91 48.06
N LYS A 682 29.96 15.08 48.24
CA LYS A 682 30.35 15.60 49.56
C LYS A 682 29.15 16.01 50.39
N ASP A 683 28.14 16.59 49.74
CA ASP A 683 26.90 17.03 50.37
C ASP A 683 25.89 15.88 50.59
N GLY A 684 26.29 14.63 50.30
CA GLY A 684 25.55 13.42 50.60
C GLY A 684 24.48 13.00 49.59
N GLY A 685 24.44 13.61 48.41
CA GLY A 685 23.55 13.28 47.30
C GLY A 685 23.97 12.00 46.54
N ALA A 686 23.56 11.91 45.27
CA ALA A 686 23.88 10.77 44.40
C ALA A 686 25.39 10.56 44.22
N LYS A 687 25.82 9.30 44.19
CA LYS A 687 27.23 8.91 44.02
C LYS A 687 27.44 8.31 42.65
N ILE A 688 28.16 9.05 41.79
CA ILE A 688 28.56 8.59 40.46
C ILE A 688 29.77 9.38 39.96
N THR A 689 30.73 8.70 39.33
CA THR A 689 31.86 9.39 38.71
C THR A 689 31.45 10.06 37.39
N TRP A 690 32.20 11.07 36.97
CA TRP A 690 31.95 11.76 35.71
C TRP A 690 31.97 10.84 34.48
N GLN A 691 32.81 9.79 34.49
CA GLN A 691 32.90 8.85 33.38
C GLN A 691 31.69 7.90 33.35
N GLU A 692 31.30 7.36 34.50
CA GLU A 692 30.11 6.50 34.63
C GLU A 692 28.84 7.27 34.23
N TYR A 693 28.67 8.50 34.73
CA TYR A 693 27.53 9.35 34.36
C TYR A 693 27.42 9.55 32.84
N ARG A 694 28.53 9.80 32.17
CA ARG A 694 28.53 10.00 30.71
C ARG A 694 28.23 8.73 29.92
N VAL A 695 28.66 7.56 30.41
CA VAL A 695 28.30 6.27 29.82
C VAL A 695 26.82 5.97 30.08
N HIS A 696 26.31 6.28 31.28
CA HIS A 696 24.89 6.20 31.62
C HIS A 696 24.06 7.07 30.68
N MET A 697 24.44 8.34 30.47
CA MET A 697 23.75 9.25 29.56
C MET A 697 23.72 8.74 28.11
N LEU A 698 24.79 8.09 27.61
CA LEU A 698 24.75 7.45 26.28
C LEU A 698 23.75 6.28 26.23
N ASN A 699 23.72 5.44 27.27
CA ASN A 699 22.78 4.31 27.34
C ASN A 699 21.32 4.80 27.48
N TRP A 700 21.11 5.88 28.24
CA TRP A 700 19.81 6.54 28.39
C TRP A 700 19.32 7.14 27.07
N LEU A 701 20.19 7.84 26.34
CA LEU A 701 19.91 8.33 24.98
C LEU A 701 19.54 7.19 24.02
N ASP A 702 20.20 6.03 24.11
CA ASP A 702 19.83 4.85 23.30
C ASP A 702 18.45 4.28 23.65
N ALA A 703 18.08 4.31 24.94
CA ALA A 703 16.81 3.82 25.46
C ALA A 703 15.62 4.68 25.00
N ILE A 704 15.77 6.01 25.01
CA ILE A 704 14.77 6.95 24.46
C ILE A 704 14.77 7.02 22.92
N GLY A 705 15.61 6.23 22.24
CA GLY A 705 15.65 6.10 20.78
C GLY A 705 16.69 6.97 20.05
N CYS A 706 17.41 7.84 20.73
CA CYS A 706 18.46 8.72 20.18
C CYS A 706 19.82 7.99 19.99
N ARG A 707 19.77 6.83 19.33
CA ARG A 707 20.87 5.84 19.30
C ARG A 707 22.11 6.25 18.50
N GLY A 708 21.99 7.16 17.54
CA GLY A 708 23.07 7.42 16.59
C GLY A 708 24.33 8.02 17.24
N THR A 709 24.15 8.85 18.27
CA THR A 709 25.26 9.35 19.09
C THR A 709 25.97 8.21 19.82
N GLY A 710 25.23 7.29 20.45
CA GLY A 710 25.81 6.10 21.08
C GLY A 710 26.56 5.20 20.10
N ILE A 711 25.99 4.99 18.90
CA ILE A 711 26.62 4.18 17.83
C ILE A 711 27.95 4.80 17.37
N LEU A 712 27.98 6.11 17.05
CA LEU A 712 29.20 6.76 16.57
C LEU A 712 30.31 6.78 17.63
N MET A 713 29.97 7.09 18.88
CA MET A 713 30.95 7.17 19.97
C MET A 713 31.57 5.81 20.26
N ARG A 714 30.77 4.72 20.29
CA ARG A 714 31.28 3.35 20.48
C ARG A 714 32.08 2.84 19.29
N SER A 715 31.69 3.19 18.05
CA SER A 715 32.43 2.76 16.86
C SER A 715 33.81 3.42 16.72
N THR A 716 34.00 4.61 17.30
CA THR A 716 35.21 5.43 17.15
C THR A 716 36.10 5.41 18.40
N MET A 717 35.54 5.56 19.60
CA MET A 717 36.31 5.64 20.85
C MET A 717 36.65 4.25 21.37
N LYS A 718 37.95 3.88 21.38
CA LYS A 718 38.42 2.58 21.92
C LYS A 718 37.90 2.30 23.33
N ALA A 719 37.87 3.31 24.21
CA ALA A 719 37.40 3.19 25.60
C ALA A 719 35.87 3.02 25.75
N LEU A 720 35.11 3.01 24.66
CA LEU A 720 33.66 2.77 24.64
C LEU A 720 33.26 1.54 23.82
N ARG A 721 34.23 0.85 23.19
CA ARG A 721 33.96 -0.45 22.56
C ARG A 721 33.67 -1.44 23.68
N LYS A 722 32.53 -2.11 23.60
CA LYS A 722 32.31 -3.36 24.33
C LYS A 722 33.09 -4.44 23.57
N ASP A 723 33.80 -5.29 24.30
CA ASP A 723 34.45 -6.48 23.75
C ASP A 723 33.43 -7.47 23.15
#